data_AF-A0AAV9BZ02-F1
#
_entry.id   AF-A0AAV9BZ02-F1
#
_cell.length_a   1.000
_cell.length_b   1.000
_cell.length_c   1.000
_cell.angle_alpha   90.00
_cell.angle_beta   90.00
_cell.angle_gamma   90.00
#
_symmetry.space_group_name_H-M   'P 1'
#
loop_
_entity.id
_entity.type
_entity.pdbx_description
1 polymer ?
#
loop_
_entity_poly.entity_id
_entity_poly.type
_entity_poly.pdbx_seq_one_letter_code
_entity_poly.pdbx_strand_id
1 'polypeptide(L)'
;MMFDEPLSRHRGYISASISAPSFPTFNGVDSSPDRASSSSAVHFSSAATAANFLHNPRVALALVPAAAFLLDLGGTAVSAVLAVGLAVSYLLDSLRTPAVVPFFAIWLSLLLSQLAFFVAASPSLASAFSSTPLAALASLLSAETTFLLGVWCSLQFKWIRIENRPIAASLERLLFACIPVAAPAIFTWASIAGFGVTDATAYHFAALACFYYWVFSLPRAPSFSPVKHETGQILGPLESCVHTLYLLFAPLLFRIATHHAVLFSSATSVCDLFLLFFIPFLFQLYMAHTRGAMWWVTKDAKQVRDIVVTNGAIAVAVVVVCLEIRIVFRSFGKYLHVPPPLDYVLVTIAMLGGAASAGAYAVGLVEDAFGSVAFTAMAVLVSAAGLACIPIVALHFSHVQSAKRFLVLVMATGLLFIFMQPPITLSWAFHSTMINTAHQSSDDISIYGLIAAKPSWPSWLLILTVLLTLAAVTSIIPIKYIVELRAFYAIGVGITLGIYICAEYFFQAMILYPLLVATIVCASVFVVFTHLPSASSPKILPWVFALLVALFPVTYLLEGQLRGLKSMEEGEVDDKFTSLFAVEGARMALLGLYATLFMLIALEIKFELASLMREKATPTSSGLPPKTRLMHQRRSHVAPSFTIKRLSIEGAWMPAVGNVATALCFGICLILNISLTGGSNRAIFFLAPILLLLNQDSNITSGFGDRQRYFPVTLAISGYLVLFALYRIFEEVWYGDVGWGLQIGGPGWLFAVKNLALLLLALPNHILFNQFMWDFVKQTDVMLLLTLPLNLPSIVMTDIITVRVLGLLGTIYSLAQYLISRQNKIAGMKYI
;
A
#
# COMPACT_ATOMS: atom_id res chain seq x y z
N MET A 1 27.78 -48.39 48.05
CA MET A 1 28.09 -48.25 49.49
C MET A 1 27.30 -47.07 50.05
N MET A 2 27.13 -47.03 51.37
CA MET A 2 26.47 -45.98 52.16
C MET A 2 27.40 -44.74 52.29
N PHE A 3 27.02 -43.51 52.70
CA PHE A 3 25.72 -42.87 53.07
C PHE A 3 25.88 -41.31 53.01
N ASP A 4 24.75 -40.60 52.98
CA ASP A 4 24.36 -39.27 53.52
C ASP A 4 25.33 -38.08 53.77
N GLU A 5 24.93 -36.90 53.24
CA GLU A 5 24.77 -35.53 53.84
C GLU A 5 25.88 -34.82 54.72
N PRO A 6 25.89 -33.46 54.93
CA PRO A 6 24.82 -32.72 55.65
C PRO A 6 24.51 -31.22 55.34
N LEU A 7 23.23 -30.86 55.54
CA LEU A 7 22.63 -29.63 56.14
C LEU A 7 23.34 -28.23 56.21
N SER A 8 22.74 -27.27 55.49
CA SER A 8 22.08 -26.02 55.99
C SER A 8 22.84 -24.84 56.68
N ARG A 9 22.29 -23.62 56.50
CA ARG A 9 22.17 -22.54 57.52
C ARG A 9 20.94 -21.66 57.25
N HIS A 10 20.47 -20.90 58.25
CA HIS A 10 19.13 -20.29 58.27
C HIS A 10 19.03 -19.02 59.14
N ARG A 11 17.92 -18.26 58.98
CA ARG A 11 17.52 -16.98 59.65
C ARG A 11 18.29 -15.71 59.20
N GLY A 12 17.67 -14.52 59.11
CA GLY A 12 16.23 -14.19 59.08
C GLY A 12 15.84 -12.85 59.73
N TYR A 13 14.66 -12.31 59.36
CA TYR A 13 13.91 -11.20 60.02
C TYR A 13 14.59 -9.80 60.01
N ILE A 14 13.91 -8.65 59.85
CA ILE A 14 12.54 -8.20 60.19
C ILE A 14 12.03 -7.14 59.19
N SER A 15 10.71 -6.91 59.13
CA SER A 15 10.09 -5.78 58.41
C SER A 15 9.76 -4.60 59.34
N ALA A 16 9.93 -3.37 58.85
CA ALA A 16 9.45 -2.14 59.50
C ALA A 16 8.73 -1.25 58.46
N SER A 17 7.82 -0.39 58.91
CA SER A 17 6.85 0.28 58.03
C SER A 17 6.59 1.74 58.40
N ILE A 18 6.17 2.54 57.41
CA ILE A 18 5.52 3.86 57.52
C ILE A 18 6.37 5.00 58.14
N SER A 19 6.74 6.00 57.34
CA SER A 19 6.23 7.40 57.47
C SER A 19 6.99 8.45 56.63
N ALA A 20 6.22 9.41 56.10
CA ALA A 20 6.52 10.83 55.80
C ALA A 20 7.75 11.26 54.93
N PRO A 21 7.67 12.43 54.25
CA PRO A 21 8.76 13.01 53.47
C PRO A 21 9.61 14.05 54.25
N SER A 22 10.80 14.34 53.76
CA SER A 22 11.65 15.45 54.22
C SER A 22 12.24 16.26 53.06
N PHE A 23 12.39 17.57 53.25
CA PHE A 23 12.98 18.51 52.28
C PHE A 23 14.52 18.60 52.44
N PRO A 24 15.26 19.05 51.40
CA PRO A 24 16.72 19.07 51.42
C PRO A 24 17.29 20.28 52.18
N THR A 25 18.34 20.05 52.96
CA THR A 25 19.14 21.11 53.62
C THR A 25 20.47 21.29 52.87
N PHE A 26 20.79 22.54 52.52
CA PHE A 26 22.07 22.93 51.91
C PHE A 26 23.17 23.09 52.97
N ASN A 27 24.38 22.59 52.67
CA ASN A 27 25.72 23.03 53.11
C ASN A 27 26.75 21.96 52.67
N GLY A 28 27.97 22.26 52.20
CA GLY A 28 28.57 23.54 51.81
C GLY A 28 30.03 23.67 52.29
N VAL A 29 30.98 23.87 51.35
CA VAL A 29 32.42 24.23 51.57
C VAL A 29 33.25 23.12 52.26
N ASP A 30 34.42 22.65 51.79
CA ASP A 30 35.29 22.99 50.63
C ASP A 30 35.78 21.65 49.97
N SER A 31 36.91 21.40 49.28
CA SER A 31 38.15 22.15 48.95
C SER A 31 38.82 21.69 47.63
N SER A 32 40.09 22.09 47.41
CA SER A 32 40.96 21.78 46.25
C SER A 32 42.42 21.58 46.72
N PRO A 33 43.41 21.10 45.91
CA PRO A 33 43.40 20.90 44.45
C PRO A 33 44.01 19.54 43.98
N ASP A 34 44.56 19.52 42.75
CA ASP A 34 45.59 18.61 42.20
C ASP A 34 45.23 17.17 41.77
N ARG A 35 44.81 17.00 40.50
CA ARG A 35 45.75 16.64 39.39
C ARG A 35 45.12 16.41 38.01
N ALA A 36 45.92 16.71 36.97
CA ALA A 36 45.90 16.14 35.61
C ALA A 36 44.57 16.15 34.81
N SER A 37 44.19 17.30 34.27
CA SER A 37 43.19 17.43 33.20
C SER A 37 43.72 16.94 31.84
N SER A 38 43.78 15.61 31.64
CA SER A 38 44.00 15.04 30.30
C SER A 38 42.75 15.23 29.43
N SER A 39 42.76 16.28 28.60
CA SER A 39 41.64 16.69 27.74
C SER A 39 41.41 15.73 26.57
N SER A 40 40.96 14.52 26.88
CA SER A 40 40.43 13.56 25.92
C SER A 40 39.11 14.09 25.37
N ALA A 41 39.20 14.77 24.22
CA ALA A 41 38.05 15.34 23.54
C ALA A 41 37.13 14.22 23.01
N VAL A 42 36.20 13.77 23.85
CA VAL A 42 35.12 12.85 23.46
C VAL A 42 34.33 13.52 22.35
N HIS A 43 34.40 12.95 21.14
CA HIS A 43 33.68 13.46 19.98
C HIS A 43 32.17 13.54 20.30
N PHE A 44 31.62 14.75 20.24
CA PHE A 44 30.17 14.99 20.26
C PHE A 44 29.55 14.56 18.92
N SER A 45 29.51 13.25 18.68
CA SER A 45 29.04 12.62 17.43
C SER A 45 27.87 11.65 17.65
N SER A 46 27.05 11.90 18.69
CA SER A 46 25.80 11.16 18.96
C SER A 46 24.62 12.05 19.37
N ALA A 47 24.83 13.36 19.51
CA ALA A 47 23.77 14.31 19.86
C ALA A 47 22.82 14.55 18.67
N ALA A 48 21.65 13.91 18.73
CA ALA A 48 20.50 14.14 17.83
C ALA A 48 20.76 13.91 16.32
N THR A 49 21.01 12.66 15.94
CA THR A 49 20.33 12.15 14.74
C THR A 49 18.84 12.41 14.92
N ALA A 50 18.22 13.17 14.00
CA ALA A 50 16.87 13.69 14.20
C ALA A 50 15.86 12.55 14.46
N ALA A 51 15.35 12.47 15.69
CA ALA A 51 14.59 11.32 16.20
C ALA A 51 13.38 11.02 15.30
N ASN A 52 13.50 10.03 14.43
CA ASN A 52 12.48 9.62 13.49
C ASN A 52 11.50 8.67 14.18
N PHE A 53 10.22 8.81 13.84
CA PHE A 53 9.16 7.99 14.43
C PHE A 53 9.31 6.54 13.94
N LEU A 54 9.91 5.67 14.78
CA LEU A 54 10.23 4.28 14.39
C LEU A 54 8.98 3.47 14.07
N HIS A 55 7.85 3.83 14.66
CA HIS A 55 6.59 3.11 14.53
C HIS A 55 5.68 3.63 13.41
N ASN A 56 6.12 4.60 12.62
CA ASN A 56 5.36 5.18 11.52
C ASN A 56 4.72 4.14 10.55
N PRO A 57 5.44 3.11 10.04
CA PRO A 57 4.83 2.14 9.14
C PRO A 57 3.78 1.24 9.81
N ARG A 58 3.87 1.01 11.13
CA ARG A 58 2.87 0.21 11.88
C ARG A 58 1.57 1.00 12.04
N VAL A 59 1.66 2.29 12.38
CA VAL A 59 0.49 3.18 12.46
C VAL A 59 -0.14 3.39 11.08
N ALA A 60 0.67 3.58 10.03
CA ALA A 60 0.19 3.70 8.66
C ALA A 60 -0.59 2.46 8.20
N LEU A 61 -0.10 1.24 8.49
CA LEU A 61 -0.76 -0.03 8.15
C LEU A 61 -2.14 -0.17 8.82
N ALA A 62 -2.37 0.46 9.97
CA ALA A 62 -3.65 0.48 10.65
C ALA A 62 -4.58 1.60 10.14
N LEU A 63 -4.09 2.84 10.09
CA LEU A 63 -4.92 4.01 9.87
C LEU A 63 -5.19 4.31 8.38
N VAL A 64 -4.30 3.95 7.45
CA VAL A 64 -4.51 4.25 6.03
C VAL A 64 -5.70 3.48 5.43
N PRO A 65 -5.87 2.16 5.64
CA PRO A 65 -7.05 1.46 5.11
C PRO A 65 -8.33 1.83 5.87
N ALA A 66 -8.24 2.11 7.18
CA ALA A 66 -9.37 2.63 7.95
C ALA A 66 -9.85 3.99 7.40
N ALA A 67 -8.93 4.90 7.08
CA ALA A 67 -9.25 6.18 6.44
C ALA A 67 -9.84 6.01 5.04
N ALA A 68 -9.40 5.02 4.26
CA ALA A 68 -9.99 4.70 2.96
C ALA A 68 -11.45 4.23 3.08
N PHE A 69 -11.77 3.39 4.06
CA PHE A 69 -13.15 2.97 4.33
C PHE A 69 -14.03 4.12 4.85
N LEU A 70 -13.51 5.00 5.71
CA LEU A 70 -14.23 6.19 6.17
C LEU A 70 -14.46 7.23 5.07
N LEU A 71 -13.55 7.32 4.09
CA LEU A 71 -13.72 8.14 2.88
C LEU A 71 -14.84 7.62 1.98
N ASP A 72 -14.99 6.29 1.88
CA ASP A 72 -16.05 5.64 1.11
C ASP A 72 -17.42 5.86 1.79
N LEU A 73 -17.53 5.54 3.08
CA LEU A 73 -18.73 5.80 3.90
C LEU A 73 -19.12 7.30 3.94
N GLY A 74 -18.13 8.20 3.98
CA GLY A 74 -18.33 9.65 3.97
C GLY A 74 -18.65 10.24 2.59
N GLY A 75 -18.50 9.44 1.53
CA GLY A 75 -18.86 9.79 0.16
C GLY A 75 -18.27 11.10 -0.35
N THR A 76 -19.05 11.79 -1.18
CA THR A 76 -18.56 12.94 -1.96
C THR A 76 -18.31 14.20 -1.14
N ALA A 77 -18.98 14.37 0.00
CA ALA A 77 -18.82 15.55 0.85
C ALA A 77 -17.50 15.48 1.65
N VAL A 78 -17.26 14.35 2.32
CA VAL A 78 -16.07 14.12 3.15
C VAL A 78 -14.80 14.10 2.29
N SER A 79 -14.85 13.40 1.15
CA SER A 79 -13.72 13.37 0.19
C SER A 79 -13.43 14.74 -0.43
N ALA A 80 -14.44 15.57 -0.73
CA ALA A 80 -14.22 16.93 -1.23
C ALA A 80 -13.57 17.85 -0.18
N VAL A 81 -14.05 17.81 1.08
CA VAL A 81 -13.47 18.61 2.17
C VAL A 81 -12.02 18.23 2.43
N LEU A 82 -11.70 16.92 2.45
CA LEU A 82 -10.33 16.45 2.64
C LEU A 82 -9.43 16.75 1.43
N ALA A 83 -9.93 16.64 0.19
CA ALA A 83 -9.16 17.01 -1.00
C ALA A 83 -8.79 18.51 -1.01
N VAL A 84 -9.73 19.41 -0.68
CA VAL A 84 -9.47 20.84 -0.55
C VAL A 84 -8.54 21.12 0.65
N GLY A 85 -8.76 20.47 1.79
CA GLY A 85 -7.91 20.60 2.97
C GLY A 85 -6.45 20.20 2.72
N LEU A 86 -6.24 19.08 2.03
CA LEU A 86 -4.92 18.61 1.62
C LEU A 86 -4.30 19.53 0.56
N ALA A 87 -5.06 20.01 -0.41
CA ALA A 87 -4.56 20.98 -1.40
C ALA A 87 -4.11 22.29 -0.75
N VAL A 88 -4.89 22.84 0.20
CA VAL A 88 -4.52 24.02 0.99
C VAL A 88 -3.29 23.74 1.88
N SER A 89 -3.23 22.58 2.53
CA SER A 89 -2.10 22.20 3.41
C SER A 89 -0.80 22.02 2.62
N TYR A 90 -0.85 21.34 1.47
CA TYR A 90 0.27 21.20 0.54
C TYR A 90 0.73 22.55 -0.02
N LEU A 91 -0.22 23.41 -0.40
CA LEU A 91 0.06 24.77 -0.86
C LEU A 91 0.79 25.56 0.24
N LEU A 92 0.32 25.53 1.49
CA LEU A 92 0.98 26.19 2.64
C LEU A 92 2.38 25.64 2.95
N ASP A 93 2.64 24.35 2.74
CA ASP A 93 3.97 23.75 2.90
C ASP A 93 4.92 24.07 1.73
N SER A 94 4.41 24.07 0.49
CA SER A 94 5.17 24.49 -0.71
C SER A 94 5.62 25.96 -0.62
N LEU A 95 4.78 26.78 0.00
CA LEU A 95 5.01 28.16 0.41
C LEU A 95 6.00 28.30 1.59
N ARG A 96 6.54 27.21 2.15
CA ARG A 96 7.48 27.25 3.29
C ARG A 96 6.97 28.11 4.47
N THR A 97 5.66 28.11 4.70
CA THR A 97 5.08 28.79 5.87
C THR A 97 5.62 28.16 7.17
N PRO A 98 5.65 28.88 8.30
CA PRO A 98 6.02 28.25 9.57
C PRO A 98 5.09 27.06 9.83
N ALA A 99 5.67 25.91 10.18
CA ALA A 99 5.02 24.58 10.16
C ALA A 99 3.73 24.46 11.00
N VAL A 100 3.49 25.44 11.88
CA VAL A 100 2.25 25.64 12.64
C VAL A 100 1.03 25.90 11.72
N VAL A 101 1.20 26.57 10.57
CA VAL A 101 0.09 26.94 9.67
C VAL A 101 -0.44 25.73 8.87
N PRO A 102 0.40 24.87 8.24
CA PRO A 102 -0.09 23.61 7.67
C PRO A 102 -0.66 22.66 8.74
N PHE A 103 -0.11 22.64 9.95
CA PHE A 103 -0.64 21.86 11.07
C PHE A 103 -2.10 22.22 11.40
N PHE A 104 -2.40 23.52 11.55
CA PHE A 104 -3.78 23.97 11.78
C PHE A 104 -4.69 23.73 10.55
N ALA A 105 -4.17 23.85 9.33
CA ALA A 105 -4.94 23.54 8.12
C ALA A 105 -5.38 22.06 8.06
N ILE A 106 -4.49 21.13 8.42
CA ILE A 106 -4.83 19.69 8.49
C ILE A 106 -5.89 19.46 9.57
N TRP A 107 -5.69 19.94 10.80
CA TRP A 107 -6.66 19.74 11.89
C TRP A 107 -8.03 20.37 11.60
N LEU A 108 -8.06 21.57 10.99
CA LEU A 108 -9.30 22.19 10.54
C LEU A 108 -9.98 21.35 9.44
N SER A 109 -9.23 20.80 8.49
CA SER A 109 -9.81 19.94 7.45
C SER A 109 -10.39 18.63 8.00
N LEU A 110 -9.77 18.03 9.02
CA LEU A 110 -10.29 16.83 9.70
C LEU A 110 -11.58 17.15 10.48
N LEU A 111 -11.61 18.28 11.19
CA LEU A 111 -12.80 18.74 11.92
C LEU A 111 -13.95 19.03 10.94
N LEU A 112 -13.69 19.74 9.84
CA LEU A 112 -14.67 20.00 8.80
C LEU A 112 -15.11 18.70 8.09
N SER A 113 -14.22 17.72 7.91
CA SER A 113 -14.59 16.44 7.31
C SER A 113 -15.45 15.59 8.24
N GLN A 114 -15.24 15.65 9.56
CA GLN A 114 -16.10 14.97 10.52
C GLN A 114 -17.47 15.66 10.64
N LEU A 115 -17.53 17.00 10.55
CA LEU A 115 -18.81 17.71 10.41
C LEU A 115 -19.54 17.34 9.12
N ALA A 116 -18.82 17.24 7.99
CA ALA A 116 -19.39 16.77 6.74
C ALA A 116 -19.90 15.32 6.83
N PHE A 117 -19.18 14.44 7.55
CA PHE A 117 -19.63 13.07 7.83
C PHE A 117 -20.91 13.07 8.69
N PHE A 118 -20.96 13.86 9.76
CA PHE A 118 -22.16 13.99 10.60
C PHE A 118 -23.37 14.59 9.86
N VAL A 119 -23.18 15.39 8.81
CA VAL A 119 -24.30 15.91 8.00
C VAL A 119 -24.70 14.94 6.88
N ALA A 120 -23.74 14.36 6.16
CA ALA A 120 -24.00 13.54 4.98
C ALA A 120 -24.29 12.06 5.31
N ALA A 121 -23.56 11.47 6.25
CA ALA A 121 -23.63 10.04 6.57
C ALA A 121 -24.58 9.71 7.74
N SER A 122 -24.88 10.64 8.64
CA SER A 122 -25.86 10.39 9.72
C SER A 122 -27.25 9.93 9.23
N PRO A 123 -27.88 10.51 8.18
CA PRO A 123 -29.19 10.02 7.72
C PRO A 123 -29.11 8.60 7.13
N SER A 124 -28.04 8.27 6.39
CA SER A 124 -27.86 6.90 5.88
C SER A 124 -27.54 5.91 6.99
N LEU A 125 -26.69 6.27 7.96
CA LEU A 125 -26.42 5.47 9.17
C LEU A 125 -27.68 5.26 10.01
N ALA A 126 -28.55 6.26 10.17
CA ALA A 126 -29.81 6.15 10.89
C ALA A 126 -30.90 5.36 10.10
N SER A 127 -30.78 5.26 8.77
CA SER A 127 -31.61 4.36 7.97
C SER A 127 -31.10 2.91 7.95
N ALA A 128 -29.78 2.71 8.03
CA ALA A 128 -29.16 1.39 8.04
C ALA A 128 -29.20 0.73 9.42
N PHE A 129 -29.06 1.51 10.49
CA PHE A 129 -29.22 1.04 11.87
C PHE A 129 -30.60 1.41 12.40
N SER A 130 -31.46 0.42 12.61
CA SER A 130 -32.81 0.56 13.20
C SER A 130 -32.85 1.13 14.62
N SER A 131 -31.71 1.46 15.21
CA SER A 131 -31.61 2.08 16.54
C SER A 131 -30.64 3.27 16.52
N THR A 132 -31.15 4.43 16.94
CA THR A 132 -30.38 5.67 17.08
C THR A 132 -29.12 5.57 17.97
N PRO A 133 -29.08 4.83 19.10
CA PRO A 133 -27.83 4.69 19.86
C PRO A 133 -26.73 3.93 19.09
N LEU A 134 -27.09 2.99 18.21
CA LEU A 134 -26.10 2.25 17.41
C LEU A 134 -25.51 3.13 16.32
N ALA A 135 -26.35 3.94 15.64
CA ALA A 135 -25.88 4.97 14.71
C ALA A 135 -24.97 6.00 15.41
N ALA A 136 -25.33 6.42 16.63
CA ALA A 136 -24.51 7.33 17.44
C ALA A 136 -23.14 6.72 17.78
N LEU A 137 -23.09 5.45 18.24
CA LEU A 137 -21.85 4.74 18.54
C LEU A 137 -20.96 4.52 17.29
N ALA A 138 -21.56 4.16 16.14
CA ALA A 138 -20.82 4.05 14.89
C ALA A 138 -20.23 5.41 14.45
N SER A 139 -20.99 6.50 14.64
CA SER A 139 -20.50 7.86 14.39
C SER A 139 -19.39 8.27 15.37
N LEU A 140 -19.44 7.84 16.63
CA LEU A 140 -18.39 8.06 17.63
C LEU A 140 -17.09 7.33 17.24
N LEU A 141 -17.17 6.08 16.79
CA LEU A 141 -16.02 5.31 16.30
C LEU A 141 -15.37 5.99 15.07
N SER A 142 -16.17 6.56 14.17
CA SER A 142 -15.65 7.37 13.05
C SER A 142 -14.91 8.64 13.55
N ALA A 143 -15.43 9.30 14.58
CA ALA A 143 -14.83 10.50 15.16
C ALA A 143 -13.54 10.20 15.96
N GLU A 144 -13.49 9.09 16.68
CA GLU A 144 -12.27 8.61 17.35
C GLU A 144 -11.16 8.35 16.32
N THR A 145 -11.50 7.71 15.19
CA THR A 145 -10.50 7.28 14.21
C THR A 145 -10.05 8.41 13.27
N THR A 146 -10.90 9.40 12.95
CA THR A 146 -10.44 10.65 12.33
C THR A 146 -9.58 11.49 13.28
N PHE A 147 -9.86 11.47 14.59
CA PHE A 147 -9.00 12.08 15.61
C PHE A 147 -7.64 11.37 15.72
N LEU A 148 -7.59 10.03 15.73
CA LEU A 148 -6.34 9.25 15.71
C LEU A 148 -5.52 9.52 14.43
N LEU A 149 -6.19 9.74 13.29
CA LEU A 149 -5.52 10.19 12.06
C LEU A 149 -4.84 11.56 12.27
N GLY A 150 -5.54 12.52 12.89
CA GLY A 150 -4.98 13.83 13.26
C GLY A 150 -3.78 13.74 14.22
N VAL A 151 -3.84 12.83 15.20
CA VAL A 151 -2.72 12.55 16.11
C VAL A 151 -1.51 11.97 15.33
N TRP A 152 -1.74 11.03 14.40
CA TRP A 152 -0.68 10.48 13.56
C TRP A 152 -0.07 11.50 12.58
N CYS A 153 -0.89 12.37 11.99
CA CYS A 153 -0.43 13.51 11.20
C CYS A 153 0.40 14.49 12.04
N SER A 154 0.00 14.73 13.29
CA SER A 154 0.73 15.61 14.22
C SER A 154 2.16 15.13 14.48
N LEU A 155 2.37 13.82 14.62
CA LEU A 155 3.72 13.24 14.79
C LEU A 155 4.64 13.37 13.57
N GLN A 156 4.13 13.71 12.38
CA GLN A 156 4.98 13.95 11.21
C GLN A 156 5.74 15.30 11.31
N PHE A 157 5.18 16.27 12.03
CA PHE A 157 5.76 17.61 12.13
C PHE A 157 7.04 17.63 12.96
N LYS A 158 8.14 18.06 12.32
CA LYS A 158 9.48 18.14 12.95
C LYS A 158 9.50 19.03 14.20
N TRP A 159 8.70 20.10 14.22
CA TRP A 159 8.58 21.00 15.36
C TRP A 159 8.13 20.26 16.63
N ILE A 160 7.01 19.53 16.58
CA ILE A 160 6.49 18.73 17.70
C ILE A 160 7.52 17.69 18.17
N ARG A 161 8.17 17.00 17.23
CA ARG A 161 9.20 15.98 17.52
C ARG A 161 10.47 16.51 18.17
N ILE A 162 10.88 17.74 17.87
CA ILE A 162 12.17 18.30 18.32
C ILE A 162 11.99 19.13 19.59
N GLU A 163 11.00 20.02 19.60
CA GLU A 163 10.77 21.03 20.64
C GLU A 163 9.95 20.46 21.80
N ASN A 164 8.91 19.66 21.49
CA ASN A 164 7.93 19.17 22.45
C ASN A 164 7.94 17.64 22.62
N ARG A 165 9.14 17.07 22.84
CA ARG A 165 9.36 15.62 23.03
C ARG A 165 8.38 14.91 23.99
N PRO A 166 8.03 15.42 25.20
CA PRO A 166 7.08 14.73 26.07
C PRO A 166 5.66 14.67 25.47
N ILE A 167 5.28 15.64 24.64
CA ILE A 167 4.02 15.62 23.89
C ILE A 167 4.11 14.60 22.74
N ALA A 168 5.23 14.54 22.02
CA ALA A 168 5.45 13.48 21.02
C ALA A 168 5.39 12.07 21.63
N ALA A 169 5.88 11.89 22.86
CA ALA A 169 5.80 10.63 23.60
C ALA A 169 4.37 10.27 24.05
N SER A 170 3.59 11.23 24.55
CA SER A 170 2.20 10.97 24.94
C SER A 170 1.29 10.70 23.73
N LEU A 171 1.53 11.37 22.60
CA LEU A 171 0.84 11.09 21.33
C LEU A 171 1.24 9.71 20.74
N GLU A 172 2.51 9.29 20.86
CA GLU A 172 2.92 7.92 20.50
C GLU A 172 2.18 6.87 21.37
N ARG A 173 2.12 7.07 22.69
CA ARG A 173 1.40 6.18 23.61
C ARG A 173 -0.11 6.15 23.32
N LEU A 174 -0.73 7.30 23.04
CA LEU A 174 -2.15 7.40 22.71
C LEU A 174 -2.52 6.57 21.46
N LEU A 175 -1.71 6.68 20.38
CA LEU A 175 -1.90 5.86 19.18
C LEU A 175 -1.78 4.36 19.50
N PHE A 176 -0.77 3.97 20.28
CA PHE A 176 -0.57 2.58 20.68
C PHE A 176 -1.68 2.05 21.59
N ALA A 177 -2.31 2.89 22.40
CA ALA A 177 -3.41 2.53 23.28
C ALA A 177 -4.74 2.33 22.51
N CYS A 178 -5.10 3.25 21.60
CA CYS A 178 -6.42 3.25 20.96
C CYS A 178 -6.50 2.41 19.66
N ILE A 179 -5.46 2.39 18.83
CA ILE A 179 -5.47 1.67 17.54
C ILE A 179 -5.85 0.18 17.68
N PRO A 180 -5.38 -0.58 18.69
CA PRO A 180 -5.72 -1.99 18.83
C PRO A 180 -7.18 -2.28 19.18
N VAL A 181 -7.95 -1.26 19.55
CA VAL A 181 -9.40 -1.34 19.76
C VAL A 181 -10.13 -0.88 18.49
N ALA A 182 -9.82 0.33 18.03
CA ALA A 182 -10.56 0.99 16.96
C ALA A 182 -10.31 0.38 15.56
N ALA A 183 -9.09 -0.05 15.24
CA ALA A 183 -8.78 -0.60 13.91
C ALA A 183 -9.46 -1.97 13.66
N PRO A 184 -9.42 -2.97 14.57
CA PRO A 184 -10.20 -4.20 14.40
C PRO A 184 -11.68 -3.95 14.16
N ALA A 185 -12.30 -3.02 14.89
CA ALA A 185 -13.72 -2.69 14.77
C ALA A 185 -14.09 -2.06 13.41
N ILE A 186 -13.23 -1.21 12.85
CA ILE A 186 -13.44 -0.66 11.51
C ILE A 186 -13.25 -1.74 10.43
N PHE A 187 -12.21 -2.58 10.53
CA PHE A 187 -11.97 -3.61 9.53
C PHE A 187 -13.04 -4.70 9.52
N THR A 188 -13.65 -5.02 10.67
CA THR A 188 -14.81 -5.91 10.72
C THR A 188 -16.07 -5.25 10.19
N TRP A 189 -16.32 -3.97 10.49
CA TRP A 189 -17.43 -3.22 9.88
C TRP A 189 -17.31 -3.20 8.34
N ALA A 190 -16.12 -2.93 7.80
CA ALA A 190 -15.86 -3.02 6.36
C ALA A 190 -16.09 -4.44 5.80
N SER A 191 -15.66 -5.48 6.52
CA SER A 191 -15.88 -6.87 6.13
C SER A 191 -17.37 -7.24 6.12
N ILE A 192 -18.15 -6.77 7.09
CA ILE A 192 -19.59 -7.00 7.20
C ILE A 192 -20.34 -6.22 6.11
N ALA A 193 -19.88 -5.01 5.76
CA ALA A 193 -20.45 -4.22 4.66
C ALA A 193 -20.23 -4.89 3.29
N GLY A 194 -19.09 -5.56 3.08
CA GLY A 194 -18.78 -6.27 1.83
C GLY A 194 -19.37 -7.68 1.71
N PHE A 195 -19.42 -8.45 2.81
CA PHE A 195 -19.78 -9.88 2.79
C PHE A 195 -21.05 -10.24 3.59
N GLY A 196 -21.69 -9.27 4.25
CA GLY A 196 -22.83 -9.50 5.13
C GLY A 196 -22.45 -10.17 6.48
N VAL A 197 -23.46 -10.37 7.33
CA VAL A 197 -23.30 -11.07 8.62
C VAL A 197 -23.41 -12.57 8.40
N THR A 198 -22.26 -13.25 8.33
CA THR A 198 -22.15 -14.71 8.28
C THR A 198 -21.51 -15.27 9.56
N ASP A 199 -21.63 -16.58 9.81
CA ASP A 199 -20.98 -17.27 10.94
C ASP A 199 -19.46 -17.06 10.99
N ALA A 200 -18.83 -16.77 9.85
CA ALA A 200 -17.39 -16.52 9.76
C ALA A 200 -16.98 -15.14 10.31
N THR A 201 -17.89 -14.16 10.43
CA THR A 201 -17.53 -12.77 10.75
C THR A 201 -16.88 -12.61 12.14
N ALA A 202 -17.35 -13.37 13.15
CA ALA A 202 -16.73 -13.38 14.48
C ALA A 202 -15.29 -13.94 14.46
N TYR A 203 -15.00 -14.90 13.59
CA TYR A 203 -13.64 -15.44 13.41
C TYR A 203 -12.73 -14.45 12.68
N HIS A 204 -13.25 -13.71 11.70
CA HIS A 204 -12.51 -12.59 11.08
C HIS A 204 -12.18 -11.50 12.12
N PHE A 205 -13.12 -11.20 13.04
CA PHE A 205 -12.87 -10.27 14.15
C PHE A 205 -11.76 -10.79 15.09
N ALA A 206 -11.82 -12.06 15.49
CA ALA A 206 -10.78 -12.68 16.32
C ALA A 206 -9.40 -12.65 15.63
N ALA A 207 -9.32 -12.96 14.34
CA ALA A 207 -8.08 -12.90 13.57
C ALA A 207 -7.50 -11.48 13.48
N LEU A 208 -8.35 -10.48 13.22
CA LEU A 208 -7.96 -9.06 13.21
C LEU A 208 -7.49 -8.60 14.61
N ALA A 209 -8.20 -8.97 15.68
CA ALA A 209 -7.81 -8.64 17.05
C ALA A 209 -6.44 -9.25 17.41
N CYS A 210 -6.20 -10.53 17.09
CA CYS A 210 -4.89 -11.17 17.23
C CYS A 210 -3.78 -10.43 16.46
N PHE A 211 -4.05 -10.06 15.20
CA PHE A 211 -3.10 -9.32 14.37
C PHE A 211 -2.75 -7.95 14.99
N TYR A 212 -3.74 -7.14 15.32
CA TYR A 212 -3.50 -5.80 15.88
C TYR A 212 -2.86 -5.85 17.27
N TYR A 213 -3.21 -6.82 18.12
CA TYR A 213 -2.52 -7.08 19.39
C TYR A 213 -1.02 -7.36 19.18
N TRP A 214 -0.66 -8.19 18.19
CA TRP A 214 0.74 -8.45 17.82
C TRP A 214 1.45 -7.23 17.21
N VAL A 215 0.75 -6.44 16.39
CA VAL A 215 1.30 -5.23 15.77
C VAL A 215 1.54 -4.12 16.80
N PHE A 216 0.83 -4.06 17.93
CA PHE A 216 0.93 -2.94 18.88
C PHE A 216 1.19 -3.31 20.36
N SER A 217 0.45 -4.25 20.95
CA SER A 217 0.35 -4.49 22.40
C SER A 217 1.56 -5.20 23.05
N LEU A 218 2.57 -5.55 22.26
CA LEU A 218 3.81 -6.17 22.74
C LEU A 218 4.77 -5.16 23.39
N PRO A 219 5.58 -5.56 24.40
CA PRO A 219 6.50 -4.67 25.11
C PRO A 219 7.55 -4.06 24.17
N ARG A 220 7.64 -2.72 24.14
CA ARG A 220 8.49 -1.96 23.20
C ARG A 220 8.99 -0.64 23.79
N ALA A 221 10.20 -0.25 23.40
CA ALA A 221 10.79 1.05 23.70
C ALA A 221 10.13 2.19 22.88
N PRO A 222 9.93 3.39 23.45
CA PRO A 222 9.35 4.55 22.76
C PRO A 222 10.33 5.20 21.77
N SER A 223 9.79 5.79 20.70
CA SER A 223 10.55 6.61 19.74
C SER A 223 11.04 7.92 20.38
N PHE A 224 10.31 8.42 21.39
CA PHE A 224 10.51 9.75 21.97
C PHE A 224 10.79 9.71 23.49
N SER A 225 11.73 8.86 23.94
CA SER A 225 12.08 8.79 25.37
C SER A 225 12.59 10.15 25.91
N PRO A 226 12.02 10.68 27.02
CA PRO A 226 12.42 11.98 27.55
C PRO A 226 13.72 11.95 28.37
N VAL A 227 14.04 10.84 29.05
CA VAL A 227 15.21 10.68 29.95
C VAL A 227 15.71 9.23 29.89
N LYS A 228 16.97 8.97 30.28
CA LYS A 228 17.50 7.62 30.55
C LYS A 228 16.84 6.96 31.78
N HIS A 229 15.58 6.53 31.66
CA HIS A 229 15.02 5.48 32.53
C HIS A 229 14.99 4.16 31.77
N GLU A 230 15.67 3.16 32.32
CA GLU A 230 15.98 1.87 31.67
C GLU A 230 14.77 0.92 31.56
N THR A 231 13.60 1.38 31.99
CA THR A 231 12.34 0.61 32.08
C THR A 231 11.20 1.20 31.25
N GLY A 232 11.43 2.29 30.52
CA GLY A 232 10.40 3.00 29.75
C GLY A 232 9.88 2.19 28.55
N GLN A 233 8.70 1.60 28.69
CA GLN A 233 7.93 1.04 27.58
C GLN A 233 6.88 2.05 27.08
N ILE A 234 6.37 1.87 25.85
CA ILE A 234 5.30 2.72 25.29
C ILE A 234 3.98 2.53 26.07
N LEU A 235 3.61 1.28 26.35
CA LEU A 235 2.33 0.92 26.97
C LEU A 235 2.47 0.72 28.47
N GLY A 236 1.45 1.14 29.21
CA GLY A 236 1.29 0.84 30.63
C GLY A 236 0.68 -0.55 30.88
N PRO A 237 0.70 -1.03 32.15
CA PRO A 237 0.05 -2.29 32.53
C PRO A 237 -1.47 -2.24 32.35
N LEU A 238 -2.10 -1.08 32.58
CA LEU A 238 -3.54 -0.88 32.40
C LEU A 238 -3.96 -0.98 30.93
N GLU A 239 -3.20 -0.35 30.03
CA GLU A 239 -3.45 -0.43 28.57
C GLU A 239 -3.24 -1.87 28.06
N SER A 240 -2.18 -2.52 28.53
CA SER A 240 -1.91 -3.93 28.21
C SER A 240 -3.02 -4.87 28.70
N CYS A 241 -3.56 -4.63 29.89
CA CYS A 241 -4.70 -5.34 30.45
C CYS A 241 -5.97 -5.13 29.58
N VAL A 242 -6.31 -3.88 29.25
CA VAL A 242 -7.44 -3.56 28.36
C VAL A 242 -7.28 -4.24 26.99
N HIS A 243 -6.08 -4.27 26.41
CA HIS A 243 -5.82 -4.98 25.15
C HIS A 243 -6.02 -6.49 25.28
N THR A 244 -5.63 -7.12 26.39
CA THR A 244 -5.91 -8.55 26.61
C THR A 244 -7.39 -8.84 26.83
N LEU A 245 -8.12 -7.99 27.57
CA LEU A 245 -9.56 -8.13 27.75
C LEU A 245 -10.31 -7.98 26.42
N TYR A 246 -9.91 -7.00 25.58
CA TYR A 246 -10.46 -6.82 24.24
C TYR A 246 -10.19 -8.02 23.34
N LEU A 247 -8.94 -8.53 23.31
CA LEU A 247 -8.54 -9.70 22.53
C LEU A 247 -9.37 -10.96 22.86
N LEU A 248 -9.63 -11.20 24.16
CA LEU A 248 -10.31 -12.41 24.63
C LEU A 248 -11.84 -12.31 24.57
N PHE A 249 -12.41 -11.15 24.89
CA PHE A 249 -13.86 -11.01 25.05
C PHE A 249 -14.58 -10.31 23.89
N ALA A 250 -13.95 -9.42 23.14
CA ALA A 250 -14.67 -8.69 22.08
C ALA A 250 -15.20 -9.59 20.95
N PRO A 251 -14.46 -10.59 20.42
CA PRO A 251 -14.98 -11.51 19.40
C PRO A 251 -16.11 -12.42 19.93
N LEU A 252 -16.00 -12.84 21.20
CA LEU A 252 -17.01 -13.66 21.88
C LEU A 252 -18.31 -12.86 22.13
N LEU A 253 -18.20 -11.63 22.66
CA LEU A 253 -19.34 -10.74 22.87
C LEU A 253 -20.02 -10.35 21.55
N PHE A 254 -19.24 -10.15 20.48
CA PHE A 254 -19.77 -9.92 19.15
C PHE A 254 -20.60 -11.11 18.63
N ARG A 255 -20.10 -12.35 18.76
CA ARG A 255 -20.84 -13.58 18.40
C ARG A 255 -22.12 -13.74 19.25
N ILE A 256 -22.05 -13.45 20.54
CA ILE A 256 -23.20 -13.48 21.45
C ILE A 256 -24.26 -12.45 21.01
N ALA A 257 -23.89 -11.20 20.77
CA ALA A 257 -24.84 -10.16 20.36
C ALA A 257 -25.52 -10.49 19.02
N THR A 258 -24.74 -10.90 18.02
CA THR A 258 -25.22 -11.15 16.66
C THR A 258 -26.06 -12.42 16.53
N HIS A 259 -25.80 -13.49 17.29
CA HIS A 259 -26.49 -14.78 17.18
C HIS A 259 -27.20 -15.23 18.48
N HIS A 260 -27.57 -14.30 19.37
CA HIS A 260 -28.13 -14.59 20.70
C HIS A 260 -29.26 -15.63 20.70
N ALA A 261 -30.18 -15.57 19.73
CA ALA A 261 -31.32 -16.49 19.61
C ALA A 261 -30.93 -17.95 19.23
N VAL A 262 -29.70 -18.17 18.76
CA VAL A 262 -29.24 -19.46 18.18
C VAL A 262 -28.14 -20.12 19.02
N LEU A 263 -27.57 -19.42 20.02
CA LEU A 263 -26.38 -19.87 20.77
C LEU A 263 -26.49 -21.29 21.34
N PHE A 264 -27.63 -21.66 21.91
CA PHE A 264 -27.87 -22.97 22.53
C PHE A 264 -28.64 -23.96 21.63
N SER A 265 -28.85 -23.64 20.36
CA SER A 265 -29.58 -24.52 19.41
C SER A 265 -28.80 -25.78 19.02
N SER A 266 -27.47 -25.77 19.14
CA SER A 266 -26.61 -26.87 18.70
C SER A 266 -25.35 -26.97 19.56
N ALA A 267 -24.79 -28.18 19.66
CA ALA A 267 -23.45 -28.35 20.26
C ALA A 267 -22.39 -27.51 19.52
N THR A 268 -22.52 -27.34 18.20
CA THR A 268 -21.58 -26.54 17.42
C THR A 268 -21.60 -25.04 17.71
N SER A 269 -22.75 -24.44 17.99
CA SER A 269 -22.82 -23.02 18.36
C SER A 269 -22.24 -22.76 19.76
N VAL A 270 -22.27 -23.75 20.64
CA VAL A 270 -21.54 -23.73 21.92
C VAL A 270 -20.03 -23.90 21.70
N CYS A 271 -19.61 -24.82 20.82
CA CYS A 271 -18.19 -24.97 20.42
C CYS A 271 -17.63 -23.68 19.79
N ASP A 272 -18.43 -22.94 19.01
CA ASP A 272 -18.01 -21.66 18.43
C ASP A 272 -17.59 -20.64 19.50
N LEU A 273 -18.35 -20.53 20.59
CA LEU A 273 -18.02 -19.63 21.70
C LEU A 273 -16.71 -20.02 22.38
N PHE A 274 -16.50 -21.32 22.63
CA PHE A 274 -15.24 -21.80 23.20
C PHE A 274 -14.05 -21.57 22.26
N LEU A 275 -14.19 -21.81 20.95
CA LEU A 275 -13.15 -21.53 19.96
C LEU A 275 -12.80 -20.05 19.89
N LEU A 276 -13.80 -19.15 19.92
CA LEU A 276 -13.60 -17.70 19.88
C LEU A 276 -12.91 -17.14 21.12
N PHE A 277 -12.96 -17.82 22.27
CA PHE A 277 -12.20 -17.46 23.47
C PHE A 277 -10.81 -18.14 23.51
N PHE A 278 -10.76 -19.46 23.33
CA PHE A 278 -9.53 -20.22 23.54
C PHE A 278 -8.51 -20.09 22.41
N ILE A 279 -8.89 -19.76 21.17
CA ILE A 279 -7.93 -19.49 20.09
C ILE A 279 -7.14 -18.18 20.35
N PRO A 280 -7.78 -17.01 20.63
CA PRO A 280 -7.05 -15.81 21.06
C PRO A 280 -6.26 -16.02 22.36
N PHE A 281 -6.74 -16.84 23.28
CA PHE A 281 -6.02 -17.18 24.51
C PHE A 281 -4.73 -17.98 24.25
N LEU A 282 -4.78 -19.03 23.42
CA LEU A 282 -3.58 -19.77 22.99
C LEU A 282 -2.57 -18.86 22.29
N PHE A 283 -3.07 -17.96 21.43
CA PHE A 283 -2.23 -16.94 20.78
C PHE A 283 -1.56 -16.00 21.79
N GLN A 284 -2.29 -15.52 22.81
CA GLN A 284 -1.75 -14.70 23.88
C GLN A 284 -0.67 -15.45 24.69
N LEU A 285 -0.90 -16.73 25.04
CA LEU A 285 0.08 -17.55 25.77
C LEU A 285 1.35 -17.81 24.95
N TYR A 286 1.22 -18.10 23.66
CA TYR A 286 2.36 -18.26 22.75
C TYR A 286 3.17 -16.96 22.60
N MET A 287 2.49 -15.81 22.50
CA MET A 287 3.15 -14.49 22.47
C MET A 287 3.71 -14.07 23.83
N ALA A 288 3.20 -14.62 24.94
CA ALA A 288 3.80 -14.46 26.26
C ALA A 288 5.15 -15.18 26.35
N HIS A 289 5.23 -16.42 25.86
CA HIS A 289 6.46 -17.20 25.81
C HIS A 289 7.51 -16.56 24.88
N THR A 290 7.13 -16.27 23.64
CA THR A 290 8.08 -15.85 22.58
C THR A 290 8.44 -14.36 22.61
N ARG A 291 7.56 -13.49 23.14
CA ARG A 291 7.70 -12.02 23.06
C ARG A 291 7.29 -11.27 24.33
N GLY A 292 7.09 -11.96 25.45
CA GLY A 292 6.82 -11.32 26.74
C GLY A 292 5.48 -10.58 26.84
N ALA A 293 4.46 -10.97 26.07
CA ALA A 293 3.14 -10.31 26.08
C ALA A 293 2.49 -10.14 27.47
N MET A 294 2.80 -11.01 28.44
CA MET A 294 2.31 -10.93 29.83
C MET A 294 3.30 -10.26 30.81
N TRP A 295 4.24 -9.44 30.33
CA TRP A 295 5.25 -8.70 31.14
C TRP A 295 4.68 -7.86 32.29
N TRP A 296 3.40 -7.48 32.21
CA TRP A 296 2.69 -6.68 33.19
C TRP A 296 2.02 -7.51 34.31
N VAL A 297 1.89 -8.83 34.12
CA VAL A 297 1.23 -9.75 35.07
C VAL A 297 2.20 -10.21 36.15
N THR A 298 3.37 -10.69 35.74
CA THR A 298 4.49 -11.03 36.63
C THR A 298 5.82 -10.86 35.90
N LYS A 299 6.88 -10.56 36.66
CA LYS A 299 8.26 -10.45 36.15
C LYS A 299 9.02 -11.78 36.23
N ASP A 300 8.49 -12.76 36.95
CA ASP A 300 9.16 -14.03 37.21
C ASP A 300 8.97 -14.96 36.01
N ALA A 301 10.00 -15.07 35.16
CA ALA A 301 9.97 -15.90 33.95
C ALA A 301 9.53 -17.36 34.19
N LYS A 302 9.85 -17.92 35.37
CA LYS A 302 9.35 -19.24 35.79
C LYS A 302 7.83 -19.26 35.92
N GLN A 303 7.23 -18.29 36.63
CA GLN A 303 5.78 -18.20 36.77
C GLN A 303 5.09 -18.01 35.41
N VAL A 304 5.64 -17.16 34.53
CA VAL A 304 5.11 -16.99 33.17
C VAL A 304 5.09 -18.31 32.41
N ARG A 305 6.19 -19.07 32.44
CA ARG A 305 6.28 -20.37 31.77
C ARG A 305 5.32 -21.40 32.37
N ASP A 306 5.27 -21.50 33.69
CA ASP A 306 4.44 -22.48 34.39
C ASP A 306 2.92 -22.17 34.16
N ILE A 307 2.54 -20.88 34.04
CA ILE A 307 1.22 -20.42 33.59
C ILE A 307 0.95 -20.80 32.12
N VAL A 308 1.91 -20.52 31.21
CA VAL A 308 1.77 -20.81 29.77
C VAL A 308 1.60 -22.31 29.51
N VAL A 309 2.37 -23.16 30.17
CA VAL A 309 2.27 -24.62 30.02
C VAL A 309 0.92 -25.13 30.56
N THR A 310 0.54 -24.74 31.78
CA THR A 310 -0.68 -25.26 32.43
C THR A 310 -1.94 -24.80 31.70
N ASN A 311 -2.07 -23.49 31.45
CA ASN A 311 -3.24 -22.94 30.77
C ASN A 311 -3.24 -23.27 29.27
N GLY A 312 -2.05 -23.42 28.66
CA GLY A 312 -1.90 -23.84 27.28
C GLY A 312 -2.39 -25.26 27.05
N ALA A 313 -2.04 -26.21 27.93
CA ALA A 313 -2.51 -27.60 27.85
C ALA A 313 -4.04 -27.69 27.94
N ILE A 314 -4.65 -26.96 28.89
CA ILE A 314 -6.11 -26.88 29.05
C ILE A 314 -6.76 -26.27 27.79
N ALA A 315 -6.23 -25.16 27.28
CA ALA A 315 -6.78 -24.48 26.12
C ALA A 315 -6.62 -25.28 24.82
N VAL A 316 -5.51 -26.01 24.64
CA VAL A 316 -5.34 -26.96 23.52
C VAL A 316 -6.41 -28.05 23.59
N ALA A 317 -6.61 -28.67 24.76
CA ALA A 317 -7.62 -29.73 24.92
C ALA A 317 -9.04 -29.25 24.58
N VAL A 318 -9.45 -28.06 25.05
CA VAL A 318 -10.78 -27.51 24.75
C VAL A 318 -10.91 -27.16 23.26
N VAL A 319 -9.90 -26.55 22.64
CA VAL A 319 -9.92 -26.24 21.19
C VAL A 319 -10.00 -27.52 20.36
N VAL A 320 -9.22 -28.53 20.70
CA VAL A 320 -9.21 -29.85 20.03
C VAL A 320 -10.60 -30.49 20.06
N VAL A 321 -11.21 -30.63 21.25
CA VAL A 321 -12.57 -31.20 21.39
C VAL A 321 -13.61 -30.39 20.62
N CYS A 322 -13.51 -29.06 20.62
CA CYS A 322 -14.42 -28.21 19.84
C CYS A 322 -14.23 -28.37 18.31
N LEU A 323 -13.00 -28.57 17.82
CA LEU A 323 -12.73 -28.85 16.40
C LEU A 323 -13.15 -30.27 16.00
N GLU A 324 -13.03 -31.25 16.88
CA GLU A 324 -13.53 -32.62 16.66
C GLU A 324 -15.05 -32.62 16.45
N ILE A 325 -15.82 -32.01 17.37
CA ILE A 325 -17.28 -31.90 17.26
C ILE A 325 -17.70 -31.10 16.02
N ARG A 326 -17.03 -29.96 15.75
CA ARG A 326 -17.40 -29.01 14.69
C ARG A 326 -16.99 -29.45 13.29
N ILE A 327 -15.82 -30.06 13.14
CA ILE A 327 -15.21 -30.39 11.85
C ILE A 327 -15.25 -31.89 11.63
N VAL A 328 -14.62 -32.68 12.50
CA VAL A 328 -14.42 -34.11 12.27
C VAL A 328 -15.75 -34.86 12.26
N PHE A 329 -16.53 -34.84 13.35
CA PHE A 329 -17.79 -35.59 13.41
C PHE A 329 -18.89 -35.00 12.52
N ARG A 330 -19.04 -33.66 12.49
CA ARG A 330 -20.07 -33.00 11.67
C ARG A 330 -19.81 -33.04 10.16
N SER A 331 -18.55 -32.93 9.71
CA SER A 331 -18.22 -32.83 8.27
C SER A 331 -17.63 -34.12 7.71
N PHE A 332 -16.82 -34.83 8.50
CA PHE A 332 -16.13 -36.05 8.07
C PHE A 332 -16.68 -37.35 8.67
N GLY A 333 -17.67 -37.29 9.59
CA GLY A 333 -18.23 -38.48 10.24
C GLY A 333 -18.78 -39.52 9.27
N LYS A 334 -19.26 -39.12 8.08
CA LYS A 334 -19.70 -40.02 7.00
C LYS A 334 -18.58 -40.89 6.40
N TYR A 335 -17.31 -40.56 6.65
CA TYR A 335 -16.15 -41.31 6.17
C TYR A 335 -15.46 -42.13 7.28
N LEU A 336 -15.91 -42.02 8.53
CA LEU A 336 -15.42 -42.84 9.64
C LEU A 336 -16.12 -44.21 9.58
N HIS A 337 -15.40 -45.21 9.04
CA HIS A 337 -15.89 -46.59 8.91
C HIS A 337 -15.70 -47.44 10.19
N VAL A 338 -15.28 -46.81 11.29
CA VAL A 338 -15.07 -47.47 12.60
C VAL A 338 -16.37 -47.35 13.40
N PRO A 339 -16.87 -48.43 14.05
CA PRO A 339 -18.09 -48.35 14.83
C PRO A 339 -17.87 -47.59 16.16
N PRO A 340 -18.87 -46.81 16.63
CA PRO A 340 -18.80 -46.17 17.93
C PRO A 340 -18.83 -47.20 19.08
N PRO A 341 -18.10 -46.95 20.19
CA PRO A 341 -17.42 -45.70 20.55
C PRO A 341 -15.95 -45.58 20.10
N LEU A 342 -15.43 -46.51 19.29
CA LEU A 342 -14.01 -46.56 18.94
C LEU A 342 -13.58 -45.45 17.97
N ASP A 343 -14.51 -44.94 17.15
CA ASP A 343 -14.31 -43.76 16.31
C ASP A 343 -13.97 -42.52 17.15
N TYR A 344 -14.74 -42.22 18.20
CA TYR A 344 -14.49 -41.11 19.11
C TYR A 344 -13.12 -41.25 19.78
N VAL A 345 -12.84 -42.42 20.37
CA VAL A 345 -11.58 -42.66 21.09
C VAL A 345 -10.36 -42.52 20.17
N LEU A 346 -10.41 -43.07 18.96
CA LEU A 346 -9.29 -42.98 18.00
C LEU A 346 -9.11 -41.57 17.45
N VAL A 347 -10.19 -40.87 17.13
CA VAL A 347 -10.14 -39.47 16.67
C VAL A 347 -9.56 -38.56 17.75
N THR A 348 -10.05 -38.64 18.99
CA THR A 348 -9.56 -37.79 20.08
C THR A 348 -8.11 -38.12 20.43
N ILE A 349 -7.68 -39.39 20.43
CA ILE A 349 -6.26 -39.73 20.65
C ILE A 349 -5.37 -39.16 19.54
N ALA A 350 -5.77 -39.26 18.27
CA ALA A 350 -4.99 -38.74 17.14
C ALA A 350 -4.92 -37.20 17.14
N MET A 351 -6.07 -36.53 17.34
CA MET A 351 -6.16 -35.07 17.35
C MET A 351 -5.47 -34.45 18.57
N LEU A 352 -5.71 -34.98 19.76
CA LEU A 352 -5.10 -34.48 21.00
C LEU A 352 -3.60 -34.80 21.05
N GLY A 353 -3.17 -35.98 20.59
CA GLY A 353 -1.74 -36.33 20.46
C GLY A 353 -1.00 -35.44 19.45
N GLY A 354 -1.61 -35.18 18.29
CA GLY A 354 -1.09 -34.25 17.29
C GLY A 354 -0.98 -32.81 17.83
N ALA A 355 -2.03 -32.32 18.50
CA ALA A 355 -2.02 -30.98 19.07
C ALA A 355 -1.09 -30.83 20.28
N ALA A 356 -0.95 -31.87 21.12
CA ALA A 356 -0.03 -31.88 22.24
C ALA A 356 1.45 -31.90 21.79
N SER A 357 1.78 -32.67 20.74
CA SER A 357 3.14 -32.66 20.16
C SER A 357 3.47 -31.34 19.48
N ALA A 358 2.53 -30.76 18.72
CA ALA A 358 2.68 -29.41 18.17
C ALA A 358 2.82 -28.33 19.26
N GLY A 359 2.08 -28.43 20.36
CA GLY A 359 2.20 -27.56 21.53
C GLY A 359 3.54 -27.70 22.25
N ALA A 360 4.03 -28.93 22.44
CA ALA A 360 5.34 -29.19 23.04
C ALA A 360 6.47 -28.58 22.21
N TYR A 361 6.42 -28.71 20.87
CA TYR A 361 7.35 -28.04 19.96
C TYR A 361 7.24 -26.51 20.04
N ALA A 362 6.03 -25.95 20.02
CA ALA A 362 5.80 -24.49 20.08
C ALA A 362 6.26 -23.83 21.39
N VAL A 363 6.34 -24.60 22.48
CA VAL A 363 6.89 -24.18 23.79
C VAL A 363 8.39 -24.51 23.93
N GLY A 364 9.01 -25.18 22.95
CA GLY A 364 10.43 -25.53 22.98
C GLY A 364 10.77 -26.67 23.95
N LEU A 365 9.83 -27.59 24.19
CA LEU A 365 10.04 -28.79 25.00
C LEU A 365 10.58 -29.99 24.18
N VAL A 366 10.64 -29.84 22.84
CA VAL A 366 11.18 -30.81 21.88
C VAL A 366 11.96 -30.03 20.82
N GLU A 367 13.22 -30.39 20.58
CA GLU A 367 14.11 -29.60 19.71
C GLU A 367 14.01 -29.95 18.21
N ASP A 368 13.69 -31.21 17.87
CA ASP A 368 13.60 -31.70 16.47
C ASP A 368 12.17 -32.05 16.04
N ALA A 369 11.80 -31.64 14.81
CA ALA A 369 10.44 -31.75 14.28
C ALA A 369 10.35 -32.57 12.98
N PHE A 370 10.55 -33.90 13.07
CA PHE A 370 10.21 -34.87 12.02
C PHE A 370 8.87 -35.56 12.34
N GLY A 371 7.91 -35.62 11.41
CA GLY A 371 6.63 -36.29 11.74
C GLY A 371 5.56 -36.52 10.67
N SER A 372 5.24 -35.57 9.77
CA SER A 372 4.19 -35.79 8.74
C SER A 372 4.56 -35.19 7.38
N VAL A 373 4.69 -36.08 6.38
CA VAL A 373 6.06 -36.34 5.90
C VAL A 373 6.21 -36.59 4.39
N ALA A 374 5.18 -36.29 3.58
CA ALA A 374 5.24 -36.46 2.11
C ALA A 374 5.27 -35.13 1.34
N PHE A 375 4.12 -34.46 1.17
CA PHE A 375 4.03 -33.26 0.33
C PHE A 375 4.55 -32.00 1.03
N THR A 376 4.18 -31.84 2.31
CA THR A 376 4.86 -30.95 3.26
C THR A 376 6.36 -31.18 3.24
N ALA A 377 6.80 -32.44 3.33
CA ALA A 377 8.22 -32.75 3.33
C ALA A 377 8.92 -32.41 2.01
N MET A 378 8.31 -32.52 0.82
CA MET A 378 8.98 -32.11 -0.43
C MET A 378 9.14 -30.59 -0.54
N ALA A 379 8.08 -29.81 -0.24
CA ALA A 379 8.16 -28.35 -0.23
C ALA A 379 9.12 -27.85 0.87
N VAL A 380 9.04 -28.46 2.06
CA VAL A 380 9.97 -28.18 3.16
C VAL A 380 11.38 -28.63 2.80
N LEU A 381 11.65 -29.79 2.20
CA LEU A 381 13.00 -30.25 1.83
C LEU A 381 13.70 -29.25 0.91
N VAL A 382 13.01 -28.70 -0.10
CA VAL A 382 13.62 -27.69 -0.98
C VAL A 382 13.97 -26.42 -0.19
N SER A 383 13.06 -25.95 0.68
CA SER A 383 13.32 -24.79 1.54
C SER A 383 14.31 -25.04 2.68
N ALA A 384 14.41 -26.27 3.18
CA ALA A 384 15.20 -26.67 4.35
C ALA A 384 16.59 -27.16 3.96
N ALA A 385 16.76 -27.74 2.77
CA ALA A 385 18.07 -27.87 2.14
C ALA A 385 18.63 -26.47 1.83
N GLY A 386 17.80 -25.57 1.31
CA GLY A 386 18.13 -24.14 1.19
C GLY A 386 18.58 -23.53 2.52
N LEU A 387 17.80 -23.72 3.61
CA LEU A 387 18.11 -23.20 4.94
C LEU A 387 19.36 -23.85 5.58
N ALA A 388 19.50 -25.18 5.50
CA ALA A 388 20.64 -25.93 6.06
C ALA A 388 21.94 -25.65 5.32
N CYS A 389 21.87 -25.31 4.03
CA CYS A 389 23.03 -24.78 3.31
C CYS A 389 23.45 -23.38 3.75
N ILE A 390 22.63 -22.60 4.47
CA ILE A 390 23.00 -21.25 4.93
C ILE A 390 24.24 -21.27 5.84
N PRO A 391 24.29 -22.02 6.96
CA PRO A 391 25.51 -22.08 7.78
C PRO A 391 26.73 -22.63 7.02
N ILE A 392 26.53 -23.61 6.13
CA ILE A 392 27.63 -24.18 5.32
C ILE A 392 28.21 -23.12 4.37
N VAL A 393 27.35 -22.38 3.66
CA VAL A 393 27.76 -21.33 2.71
C VAL A 393 28.23 -20.06 3.43
N ALA A 394 27.74 -19.77 4.64
CA ALA A 394 28.19 -18.65 5.46
C ALA A 394 29.57 -18.89 6.09
N LEU A 395 29.87 -20.13 6.53
CA LEU A 395 31.10 -20.47 7.24
C LEU A 395 32.22 -20.96 6.30
N HIS A 396 31.93 -21.87 5.36
CA HIS A 396 32.95 -22.49 4.50
C HIS A 396 33.06 -21.84 3.11
N PHE A 397 31.95 -21.44 2.50
CA PHE A 397 31.92 -20.82 1.17
C PHE A 397 31.69 -19.30 1.20
N SER A 398 32.12 -18.65 2.28
CA SER A 398 31.89 -17.21 2.54
C SER A 398 32.41 -16.30 1.41
N HIS A 399 33.51 -16.69 0.76
CA HIS A 399 34.14 -15.99 -0.36
C HIS A 399 33.47 -16.28 -1.73
N VAL A 400 32.68 -17.36 -1.84
CA VAL A 400 32.14 -17.86 -3.12
C VAL A 400 30.73 -17.31 -3.36
N GLN A 401 30.67 -16.16 -4.04
CA GLN A 401 29.42 -15.44 -4.31
C GLN A 401 28.37 -16.26 -5.08
N SER A 402 28.78 -17.21 -5.93
CA SER A 402 27.88 -18.10 -6.66
C SER A 402 27.09 -19.03 -5.76
N ALA A 403 27.69 -19.57 -4.69
CA ALA A 403 27.01 -20.44 -3.73
C ALA A 403 25.89 -19.69 -2.97
N LYS A 404 26.17 -18.46 -2.55
CA LYS A 404 25.19 -17.57 -1.90
C LYS A 404 24.01 -17.25 -2.82
N ARG A 405 24.29 -17.01 -4.10
CA ARG A 405 23.26 -16.72 -5.13
C ARG A 405 22.41 -17.93 -5.48
N PHE A 406 23.02 -19.10 -5.65
CA PHE A 406 22.31 -20.36 -5.93
C PHE A 406 21.36 -20.73 -4.79
N LEU A 407 21.78 -20.55 -3.54
CA LEU A 407 20.94 -20.77 -2.36
C LEU A 407 19.68 -19.89 -2.37
N VAL A 408 19.81 -18.60 -2.70
CA VAL A 408 18.66 -17.68 -2.84
C VAL A 408 17.68 -18.15 -3.93
N LEU A 409 18.19 -18.69 -5.03
CA LEU A 409 17.34 -19.24 -6.10
C LEU A 409 16.55 -20.47 -5.62
N VAL A 410 17.21 -21.43 -4.94
CA VAL A 410 16.55 -22.63 -4.39
C VAL A 410 15.50 -22.26 -3.32
N MET A 411 15.80 -21.29 -2.45
CA MET A 411 14.82 -20.79 -1.47
C MET A 411 13.57 -20.21 -2.14
N ALA A 412 13.76 -19.44 -3.22
CA ALA A 412 12.64 -18.84 -3.95
C ALA A 412 11.83 -19.88 -4.75
N THR A 413 12.46 -20.94 -5.31
CA THR A 413 11.68 -22.02 -5.98
C THR A 413 10.70 -22.66 -5.00
N GLY A 414 11.14 -22.95 -3.77
CA GLY A 414 10.27 -23.53 -2.73
C GLY A 414 9.12 -22.59 -2.35
N LEU A 415 9.41 -21.31 -2.12
CA LEU A 415 8.39 -20.31 -1.79
C LEU A 415 7.36 -20.11 -2.93
N LEU A 416 7.79 -20.09 -4.18
CA LEU A 416 6.88 -19.91 -5.32
C LEU A 416 5.89 -21.08 -5.47
N PHE A 417 6.35 -22.33 -5.28
CA PHE A 417 5.44 -23.48 -5.28
C PHE A 417 4.44 -23.46 -4.11
N ILE A 418 4.85 -22.96 -2.93
CA ILE A 418 3.95 -22.80 -1.77
C ILE A 418 2.87 -21.73 -2.04
N PHE A 419 3.25 -20.58 -2.62
CA PHE A 419 2.32 -19.47 -2.85
C PHE A 419 1.41 -19.65 -4.08
N MET A 420 1.92 -20.19 -5.18
CA MET A 420 1.15 -20.29 -6.43
C MET A 420 0.30 -21.55 -6.56
N GLN A 421 0.54 -22.55 -5.70
CA GLN A 421 -0.17 -23.85 -5.67
C GLN A 421 -0.56 -24.38 -7.08
N PRO A 422 0.41 -24.46 -8.02
CA PRO A 422 0.08 -24.73 -9.42
C PRO A 422 -0.61 -26.08 -9.55
N PRO A 423 -1.81 -26.17 -10.17
CA PRO A 423 -2.50 -27.44 -10.32
C PRO A 423 -1.63 -28.40 -11.14
N ILE A 424 -1.27 -29.53 -10.53
CA ILE A 424 -0.66 -30.64 -11.25
C ILE A 424 -1.65 -31.13 -12.30
N THR A 425 -1.24 -31.15 -13.56
CA THR A 425 -2.04 -31.75 -14.62
C THR A 425 -2.09 -33.25 -14.37
N LEU A 426 -3.26 -33.77 -13.94
CA LEU A 426 -3.47 -35.19 -13.62
C LEU A 426 -3.29 -36.14 -14.83
N SER A 427 -2.98 -35.60 -16.01
CA SER A 427 -2.60 -36.34 -17.22
C SER A 427 -1.41 -37.27 -17.05
N TRP A 428 -0.57 -37.08 -16.03
CA TRP A 428 0.54 -38.00 -15.67
C TRP A 428 0.25 -38.84 -14.39
N ALA A 429 -0.91 -38.67 -13.75
CA ALA A 429 -1.28 -39.34 -12.51
C ALA A 429 -2.74 -39.82 -12.54
N PHE A 430 -2.96 -40.95 -13.23
CA PHE A 430 -4.25 -41.64 -13.42
C PHE A 430 -5.35 -40.86 -14.14
N HIS A 431 -5.64 -41.32 -15.36
CA HIS A 431 -6.67 -40.78 -16.25
C HIS A 431 -8.09 -41.20 -15.79
N SER A 432 -8.59 -40.57 -14.70
CA SER A 432 -9.93 -40.81 -14.16
C SER A 432 -10.96 -39.88 -14.82
N THR A 433 -11.61 -40.36 -15.88
CA THR A 433 -12.64 -39.62 -16.61
C THR A 433 -13.88 -39.31 -15.76
N MET A 434 -14.19 -40.17 -14.77
CA MET A 434 -15.32 -39.98 -13.84
C MET A 434 -15.30 -38.65 -13.09
N ILE A 435 -14.13 -38.16 -12.70
CA ILE A 435 -14.01 -36.95 -11.86
C ILE A 435 -14.32 -35.69 -12.68
N ASN A 436 -13.90 -35.64 -13.94
CA ASN A 436 -14.28 -34.55 -14.84
C ASN A 436 -15.79 -34.55 -15.14
N THR A 437 -16.40 -35.73 -15.34
CA THR A 437 -17.86 -35.80 -15.55
C THR A 437 -18.66 -35.42 -14.30
N ALA A 438 -18.13 -35.66 -13.09
CA ALA A 438 -18.77 -35.24 -11.86
C ALA A 438 -18.80 -33.71 -11.70
N HIS A 439 -17.74 -33.01 -12.12
CA HIS A 439 -17.69 -31.54 -12.17
C HIS A 439 -18.41 -30.91 -13.38
N GLN A 440 -19.07 -31.73 -14.21
CA GLN A 440 -19.88 -31.29 -15.35
C GLN A 440 -21.34 -31.75 -15.20
N SER A 441 -21.83 -31.84 -13.95
CA SER A 441 -23.24 -32.12 -13.68
C SER A 441 -24.12 -30.96 -14.19
N SER A 442 -25.34 -31.28 -14.62
CA SER A 442 -26.35 -30.29 -15.01
C SER A 442 -26.63 -29.29 -13.89
N ASP A 443 -26.57 -29.78 -12.66
CA ASP A 443 -27.01 -29.07 -11.47
C ASP A 443 -25.97 -28.03 -11.05
N ASP A 444 -24.67 -28.39 -11.09
CA ASP A 444 -23.57 -27.44 -10.88
C ASP A 444 -23.58 -26.30 -11.90
N ILE A 445 -23.83 -26.61 -13.18
CA ILE A 445 -23.95 -25.61 -14.25
C ILE A 445 -25.15 -24.67 -14.00
N SER A 446 -26.25 -25.19 -13.44
CA SER A 446 -27.43 -24.40 -13.09
C SER A 446 -27.25 -23.51 -11.86
N ILE A 447 -26.41 -23.92 -10.90
CA ILE A 447 -26.20 -23.22 -9.62
C ILE A 447 -25.06 -22.20 -9.70
N TYR A 448 -23.97 -22.54 -10.39
CA TYR A 448 -22.75 -21.72 -10.45
C TYR A 448 -22.48 -21.08 -11.82
N GLY A 449 -23.32 -21.39 -12.82
CA GLY A 449 -23.12 -20.95 -14.20
C GLY A 449 -22.04 -21.75 -14.93
N LEU A 450 -21.84 -21.42 -16.21
CA LEU A 450 -20.91 -22.15 -17.08
C LEU A 450 -19.46 -21.71 -16.80
N ILE A 451 -18.86 -22.31 -15.77
CA ILE A 451 -17.43 -22.15 -15.45
C ILE A 451 -16.60 -22.80 -16.56
N ALA A 452 -16.22 -22.01 -17.57
CA ALA A 452 -15.30 -22.45 -18.61
C ALA A 452 -13.99 -22.94 -17.98
N ALA A 453 -13.63 -24.19 -18.24
CA ALA A 453 -12.49 -24.85 -17.63
C ALA A 453 -11.16 -24.19 -18.05
N LYS A 454 -10.69 -23.23 -17.25
CA LYS A 454 -9.44 -22.51 -17.52
C LYS A 454 -8.27 -23.49 -17.61
N PRO A 455 -7.39 -23.37 -18.62
CA PRO A 455 -6.18 -24.16 -18.68
C PRO A 455 -5.28 -23.82 -17.47
N SER A 456 -4.79 -24.83 -16.74
CA SER A 456 -3.93 -24.63 -15.57
C SER A 456 -2.43 -24.48 -15.89
N TRP A 457 -2.03 -24.73 -17.13
CA TRP A 457 -0.64 -24.63 -17.58
C TRP A 457 -0.03 -23.21 -17.60
N PRO A 458 -0.77 -22.09 -17.77
CA PRO A 458 -0.17 -20.74 -17.77
C PRO A 458 0.52 -20.40 -16.44
N SER A 459 0.02 -20.88 -15.30
CA SER A 459 0.67 -20.69 -13.99
C SER A 459 2.10 -21.22 -13.93
N TRP A 460 2.42 -22.28 -14.70
CA TRP A 460 3.78 -22.80 -14.82
C TRP A 460 4.70 -21.86 -15.61
N LEU A 461 4.17 -21.14 -16.61
CA LEU A 461 4.92 -20.06 -17.28
C LEU A 461 5.17 -18.88 -16.34
N LEU A 462 4.19 -18.49 -15.51
CA LEU A 462 4.41 -17.43 -14.53
C LEU A 462 5.52 -17.82 -13.55
N ILE A 463 5.51 -19.05 -13.01
CA ILE A 463 6.62 -19.55 -12.18
C ILE A 463 7.94 -19.48 -12.96
N LEU A 464 7.98 -19.91 -14.22
CA LEU A 464 9.16 -19.84 -15.08
C LEU A 464 9.67 -18.40 -15.29
N THR A 465 8.79 -17.39 -15.44
CA THR A 465 9.23 -15.98 -15.52
C THR A 465 9.96 -15.52 -14.27
N VAL A 466 9.43 -15.82 -13.09
CA VAL A 466 10.04 -15.41 -11.81
C VAL A 466 11.35 -16.17 -11.59
N LEU A 467 11.43 -17.45 -11.97
CA LEU A 467 12.67 -18.20 -11.90
C LEU A 467 13.72 -17.72 -12.90
N LEU A 468 13.35 -17.30 -14.11
CA LEU A 468 14.27 -16.72 -15.10
C LEU A 468 14.79 -15.34 -14.68
N THR A 469 13.92 -14.46 -14.16
CA THR A 469 14.38 -13.16 -13.61
C THR A 469 15.30 -13.34 -12.40
N LEU A 470 14.99 -14.29 -11.52
CA LEU A 470 15.85 -14.56 -10.37
C LEU A 470 17.17 -15.24 -10.78
N ALA A 471 17.15 -16.16 -11.74
CA ALA A 471 18.34 -16.75 -12.34
C ALA A 471 19.26 -15.70 -12.97
N ALA A 472 18.67 -14.67 -13.60
CA ALA A 472 19.41 -13.54 -14.14
C ALA A 472 20.13 -12.74 -13.04
N VAL A 473 19.46 -12.44 -11.92
CA VAL A 473 20.06 -11.74 -10.77
C VAL A 473 21.10 -12.60 -10.03
N THR A 474 20.90 -13.91 -10.01
CA THR A 474 21.75 -14.88 -9.27
C THR A 474 22.86 -15.51 -10.11
N SER A 475 23.02 -15.13 -11.38
CA SER A 475 23.96 -15.78 -12.31
C SER A 475 25.42 -15.78 -11.82
N ILE A 476 26.14 -16.86 -12.10
CA ILE A 476 27.56 -17.04 -11.74
C ILE A 476 28.43 -16.05 -12.54
N ILE A 477 28.20 -15.97 -13.85
CA ILE A 477 28.80 -14.97 -14.73
C ILE A 477 27.96 -13.69 -14.63
N PRO A 478 28.51 -12.52 -14.27
CA PRO A 478 27.71 -11.31 -14.13
C PRO A 478 27.18 -10.81 -15.48
N ILE A 479 25.85 -10.67 -15.59
CA ILE A 479 25.15 -10.18 -16.81
C ILE A 479 25.64 -8.80 -17.28
N LYS A 480 26.28 -8.02 -16.41
CA LYS A 480 26.95 -6.75 -16.78
C LYS A 480 28.03 -6.92 -17.87
N TYR A 481 28.68 -8.09 -17.97
CA TYR A 481 29.82 -8.29 -18.88
C TYR A 481 29.51 -9.06 -20.18
N ILE A 482 28.47 -9.91 -20.23
CA ILE A 482 28.09 -10.65 -21.45
C ILE A 482 26.75 -10.18 -21.97
N VAL A 483 26.76 -9.65 -23.20
CA VAL A 483 25.58 -9.12 -23.90
C VAL A 483 24.63 -10.23 -24.33
N GLU A 484 25.15 -11.34 -24.87
CA GLU A 484 24.33 -12.48 -25.30
C GLU A 484 23.53 -13.10 -24.16
N LEU A 485 24.15 -13.27 -22.98
CA LEU A 485 23.49 -13.78 -21.78
C LEU A 485 22.39 -12.83 -21.29
N ARG A 486 22.61 -11.51 -21.42
CA ARG A 486 21.61 -10.47 -21.10
C ARG A 486 20.41 -10.54 -22.05
N ALA A 487 20.67 -10.66 -23.35
CA ALA A 487 19.63 -10.81 -24.36
C ALA A 487 18.83 -12.11 -24.15
N PHE A 488 19.51 -13.23 -23.87
CA PHE A 488 18.87 -14.52 -23.60
C PHE A 488 17.90 -14.46 -22.42
N TYR A 489 18.31 -13.90 -21.27
CA TYR A 489 17.40 -13.73 -20.12
C TYR A 489 16.26 -12.75 -20.41
N ALA A 490 16.53 -11.60 -21.06
CA ALA A 490 15.49 -10.61 -21.38
C ALA A 490 14.43 -11.18 -22.32
N ILE A 491 14.85 -11.89 -23.38
CA ILE A 491 13.97 -12.56 -24.34
C ILE A 491 13.24 -13.72 -23.67
N GLY A 492 13.91 -14.56 -22.87
CA GLY A 492 13.29 -15.68 -22.17
C GLY A 492 12.18 -15.26 -21.20
N VAL A 493 12.41 -14.20 -20.42
CA VAL A 493 11.38 -13.60 -19.55
C VAL A 493 10.24 -12.99 -20.39
N GLY A 494 10.56 -12.29 -21.48
CA GLY A 494 9.56 -11.68 -22.37
C GLY A 494 8.64 -12.72 -23.05
N ILE A 495 9.21 -13.84 -23.53
CA ILE A 495 8.45 -14.92 -24.16
C ILE A 495 7.56 -15.61 -23.13
N THR A 496 8.11 -15.98 -21.97
CA THR A 496 7.35 -16.72 -20.95
C THR A 496 6.24 -15.88 -20.32
N LEU A 497 6.47 -14.58 -20.11
CA LEU A 497 5.44 -13.63 -19.66
C LEU A 497 4.42 -13.32 -20.77
N GLY A 498 4.88 -13.20 -22.01
CA GLY A 498 4.03 -12.93 -23.17
C GLY A 498 3.02 -14.04 -23.42
N ILE A 499 3.48 -15.30 -23.41
CA ILE A 499 2.59 -16.46 -23.60
C ILE A 499 1.64 -16.62 -22.40
N TYR A 500 2.09 -16.35 -21.17
CA TYR A 500 1.20 -16.32 -19.99
C TYR A 500 0.06 -15.31 -20.16
N ILE A 501 0.36 -14.05 -20.50
CA ILE A 501 -0.65 -13.01 -20.67
C ILE A 501 -1.58 -13.32 -21.85
N CYS A 502 -1.06 -13.88 -22.95
CA CYS A 502 -1.88 -14.37 -24.06
C CYS A 502 -2.89 -15.44 -23.61
N ALA A 503 -2.44 -16.44 -22.86
CA ALA A 503 -3.25 -17.59 -22.48
C ALA A 503 -4.32 -17.27 -21.41
N GLU A 504 -4.00 -16.39 -20.45
CA GLU A 504 -4.92 -16.04 -19.35
C GLU A 504 -5.95 -14.97 -19.76
N TYR A 505 -5.57 -14.00 -20.60
CA TYR A 505 -6.42 -12.82 -20.89
C TYR A 505 -6.92 -12.72 -22.34
N PHE A 506 -6.28 -13.39 -23.31
CA PHE A 506 -6.58 -13.24 -24.75
C PHE A 506 -6.88 -14.57 -25.46
N PHE A 507 -7.33 -15.59 -24.71
CA PHE A 507 -7.46 -17.02 -25.08
C PHE A 507 -8.08 -17.35 -26.46
N GLN A 508 -8.84 -16.44 -27.06
CA GLN A 508 -9.65 -16.67 -28.26
C GLN A 508 -9.03 -16.18 -29.59
N ALA A 509 -7.84 -15.56 -29.58
CA ALA A 509 -7.29 -14.86 -30.75
C ALA A 509 -5.87 -15.31 -31.15
N MET A 510 -5.73 -16.50 -31.77
CA MET A 510 -4.43 -17.07 -32.14
C MET A 510 -3.50 -16.15 -32.95
N ILE A 511 -4.06 -15.33 -33.85
CA ILE A 511 -3.29 -14.41 -34.71
C ILE A 511 -2.72 -13.22 -33.90
N LEU A 512 -3.32 -12.87 -32.76
CA LEU A 512 -2.85 -11.79 -31.89
C LEU A 512 -1.67 -12.23 -31.00
N TYR A 513 -1.56 -13.53 -30.69
CA TYR A 513 -0.49 -14.08 -29.83
C TYR A 513 0.95 -13.74 -30.26
N PRO A 514 1.40 -13.97 -31.50
CA PRO A 514 2.77 -13.62 -31.89
C PRO A 514 3.04 -12.12 -31.76
N LEU A 515 2.02 -11.28 -31.96
CA LEU A 515 2.11 -9.83 -31.88
C LEU A 515 2.22 -9.36 -30.42
N LEU A 516 1.42 -9.92 -29.51
CA LEU A 516 1.41 -9.57 -28.08
C LEU A 516 2.59 -10.20 -27.31
N VAL A 517 3.10 -11.36 -27.74
CA VAL A 517 4.40 -11.88 -27.29
C VAL A 517 5.52 -10.94 -27.76
N ALA A 518 5.51 -10.50 -29.03
CA ALA A 518 6.53 -9.59 -29.54
C ALA A 518 6.55 -8.24 -28.80
N THR A 519 5.40 -7.68 -28.40
CA THR A 519 5.36 -6.43 -27.60
C THR A 519 5.98 -6.62 -26.22
N ILE A 520 5.69 -7.74 -25.55
CA ILE A 520 6.21 -8.02 -24.20
C ILE A 520 7.70 -8.37 -24.24
N VAL A 521 8.18 -9.03 -25.31
CA VAL A 521 9.62 -9.21 -25.58
C VAL A 521 10.32 -7.88 -25.89
N CYS A 522 9.71 -6.99 -26.68
CA CYS A 522 10.29 -5.66 -26.94
C CYS A 522 10.38 -4.84 -25.64
N ALA A 523 9.39 -4.91 -24.76
CA ALA A 523 9.42 -4.25 -23.47
C ALA A 523 10.46 -4.86 -22.52
N SER A 524 10.55 -6.20 -22.39
CA SER A 524 11.55 -6.83 -21.51
C SER A 524 12.98 -6.61 -21.99
N VAL A 525 13.22 -6.64 -23.31
CA VAL A 525 14.50 -6.26 -23.91
C VAL A 525 14.79 -4.78 -23.69
N PHE A 526 13.80 -3.90 -23.79
CA PHE A 526 14.00 -2.48 -23.53
C PHE A 526 14.51 -2.26 -22.10
N VAL A 527 13.74 -2.72 -21.10
CA VAL A 527 14.01 -2.58 -19.66
C VAL A 527 15.38 -3.13 -19.28
N VAL A 528 15.73 -4.33 -19.73
CA VAL A 528 17.01 -4.95 -19.35
C VAL A 528 18.21 -4.21 -19.98
N PHE A 529 18.03 -3.50 -21.10
CA PHE A 529 19.08 -2.74 -21.78
C PHE A 529 19.12 -1.23 -21.47
N THR A 530 18.10 -0.68 -20.78
CA THR A 530 18.18 0.61 -20.07
C THR A 530 18.96 0.46 -18.77
N HIS A 531 18.51 -0.41 -17.85
CA HIS A 531 19.16 -0.65 -16.55
C HIS A 531 20.61 -1.17 -16.68
N LEU A 532 20.90 -1.97 -17.72
CA LEU A 532 22.25 -2.41 -18.06
C LEU A 532 22.57 -2.02 -19.51
N PRO A 533 23.21 -0.86 -19.74
CA PRO A 533 23.59 -0.44 -21.09
C PRO A 533 24.68 -1.34 -21.70
N SER A 534 24.80 -1.24 -23.03
CA SER A 534 25.78 -1.94 -23.88
C SER A 534 26.24 -0.98 -24.98
N ALA A 535 27.40 -1.22 -25.59
CA ALA A 535 27.92 -0.39 -26.69
C ALA A 535 26.98 -0.29 -27.90
N SER A 536 26.11 -1.28 -28.09
CA SER A 536 25.05 -1.27 -29.12
C SER A 536 23.73 -0.63 -28.65
N SER A 537 23.51 -0.50 -27.33
CA SER A 537 22.26 0.01 -26.74
C SER A 537 21.83 1.38 -27.29
N PRO A 538 22.67 2.44 -27.27
CA PRO A 538 22.24 3.77 -27.75
C PRO A 538 21.94 3.85 -29.25
N LYS A 539 22.29 2.81 -30.04
CA LYS A 539 21.93 2.70 -31.46
C LYS A 539 20.65 1.88 -31.69
N ILE A 540 20.47 0.78 -30.95
CA ILE A 540 19.39 -0.20 -31.17
C ILE A 540 18.14 0.13 -30.36
N LEU A 541 18.31 0.58 -29.11
CA LEU A 541 17.25 0.73 -28.13
C LEU A 541 16.14 1.74 -28.54
N PRO A 542 16.44 2.86 -29.22
CA PRO A 542 15.40 3.73 -29.80
C PRO A 542 14.55 3.03 -30.88
N TRP A 543 15.12 2.12 -31.68
CA TRP A 543 14.37 1.35 -32.68
C TRP A 543 13.51 0.26 -32.04
N VAL A 544 13.95 -0.36 -30.94
CA VAL A 544 13.13 -1.29 -30.15
C VAL A 544 11.91 -0.56 -29.56
N PHE A 545 12.10 0.67 -29.08
CA PHE A 545 10.97 1.50 -28.63
C PHE A 545 10.05 1.93 -29.79
N ALA A 546 10.61 2.34 -30.93
CA ALA A 546 9.80 2.67 -32.11
C ALA A 546 8.97 1.48 -32.60
N LEU A 547 9.54 0.26 -32.55
CA LEU A 547 8.82 -0.99 -32.84
C LEU A 547 7.69 -1.24 -31.81
N LEU A 548 7.94 -1.08 -30.51
CA LEU A 548 6.92 -1.20 -29.47
C LEU A 548 5.76 -0.22 -29.68
N VAL A 549 6.04 1.03 -30.06
CA VAL A 549 5.03 2.05 -30.39
C VAL A 549 4.30 1.72 -31.68
N ALA A 550 4.97 1.17 -32.70
CA ALA A 550 4.34 0.78 -33.96
C ALA A 550 3.44 -0.46 -33.82
N LEU A 551 3.76 -1.37 -32.89
CA LEU A 551 2.95 -2.57 -32.62
C LEU A 551 1.59 -2.22 -31.99
N PHE A 552 1.49 -1.12 -31.22
CA PHE A 552 0.25 -0.67 -30.56
C PHE A 552 -0.95 -0.52 -31.51
N PRO A 553 -0.95 0.38 -32.52
CA PRO A 553 -2.08 0.53 -33.43
C PRO A 553 -2.36 -0.75 -34.23
N VAL A 554 -1.34 -1.56 -34.54
CA VAL A 554 -1.53 -2.84 -35.25
C VAL A 554 -2.28 -3.84 -34.37
N THR A 555 -1.89 -4.02 -33.09
CA THR A 555 -2.64 -4.88 -32.15
C THR A 555 -4.09 -4.42 -31.98
N TYR A 556 -4.32 -3.12 -31.79
CA TYR A 556 -5.64 -2.55 -31.51
C TYR A 556 -6.60 -2.65 -32.70
N LEU A 557 -6.13 -2.36 -33.91
CA LEU A 557 -6.93 -2.49 -35.13
C LEU A 557 -7.22 -3.97 -35.47
N LEU A 558 -6.22 -4.84 -35.33
CA LEU A 558 -6.35 -6.27 -35.65
C LEU A 558 -7.30 -6.99 -34.70
N GLU A 559 -7.27 -6.68 -33.40
CA GLU A 559 -8.24 -7.19 -32.43
C GLU A 559 -9.68 -6.77 -32.78
N GLY A 560 -9.88 -5.52 -33.21
CA GLY A 560 -11.18 -5.03 -33.68
C GLY A 560 -11.68 -5.76 -34.93
N GLN A 561 -10.82 -6.00 -35.92
CA GLN A 561 -11.19 -6.69 -37.16
C GLN A 561 -11.51 -8.17 -36.93
N LEU A 562 -10.65 -8.90 -36.21
CA LEU A 562 -10.81 -10.35 -36.01
C LEU A 562 -12.10 -10.72 -35.30
N ARG A 563 -12.48 -9.98 -34.24
CA ARG A 563 -13.73 -10.26 -33.51
C ARG A 563 -14.95 -9.68 -34.22
N GLY A 564 -14.81 -8.56 -34.93
CA GLY A 564 -15.87 -7.98 -35.75
C GLY A 564 -16.30 -8.90 -36.91
N LEU A 565 -15.34 -9.56 -37.58
CA LEU A 565 -15.62 -10.57 -38.60
C LEU A 565 -16.38 -11.77 -38.04
N LYS A 566 -15.92 -12.35 -36.91
CA LYS A 566 -16.61 -13.51 -36.31
C LYS A 566 -18.04 -13.20 -35.86
N SER A 567 -18.28 -11.98 -35.35
CA SER A 567 -19.60 -11.44 -34.98
C SER A 567 -20.56 -11.22 -36.19
N MET A 568 -20.11 -11.49 -37.43
CA MET A 568 -20.97 -11.55 -38.62
C MET A 568 -21.25 -12.97 -39.14
N GLU A 569 -20.52 -14.00 -38.69
CA GLU A 569 -20.73 -15.39 -39.12
C GLU A 569 -21.62 -16.19 -38.14
N GLU A 570 -21.54 -15.90 -36.84
CA GLU A 570 -22.38 -16.51 -35.79
C GLU A 570 -23.51 -15.53 -35.41
N GLY A 571 -24.75 -15.84 -35.82
CA GLY A 571 -25.84 -14.87 -35.88
C GLY A 571 -27.06 -15.15 -35.01
N GLU A 572 -27.14 -14.48 -33.86
CA GLU A 572 -28.39 -14.10 -33.20
C GLU A 572 -28.24 -12.69 -32.56
N VAL A 573 -29.35 -12.02 -32.21
CA VAL A 573 -29.29 -10.59 -31.84
C VAL A 573 -28.62 -10.36 -30.49
N ASP A 574 -28.90 -11.19 -29.49
CA ASP A 574 -28.29 -11.05 -28.15
C ASP A 574 -26.81 -11.47 -28.15
N ASP A 575 -26.46 -12.53 -28.88
CA ASP A 575 -25.05 -12.94 -29.07
C ASP A 575 -24.22 -11.87 -29.80
N LYS A 576 -24.85 -11.04 -30.63
CA LYS A 576 -24.20 -9.87 -31.22
C LYS A 576 -23.86 -8.80 -30.19
N PHE A 577 -24.68 -8.61 -29.15
CA PHE A 577 -24.36 -7.71 -28.04
C PHE A 577 -23.29 -8.29 -27.12
N THR A 578 -23.38 -9.57 -26.72
CA THR A 578 -22.38 -10.21 -25.86
C THR A 578 -21.00 -10.24 -26.53
N SER A 579 -20.93 -10.58 -27.82
CA SER A 579 -19.69 -10.55 -28.59
C SER A 579 -19.12 -9.13 -28.74
N LEU A 580 -19.95 -8.10 -28.96
CA LEU A 580 -19.52 -6.70 -29.01
C LEU A 580 -18.92 -6.23 -27.68
N PHE A 581 -19.58 -6.51 -26.55
CA PHE A 581 -19.02 -6.21 -25.22
C PHE A 581 -17.71 -6.97 -24.96
N ALA A 582 -17.57 -8.21 -25.45
CA ALA A 582 -16.32 -8.96 -25.36
C ALA A 582 -15.19 -8.38 -26.26
N VAL A 583 -15.51 -7.74 -27.39
CA VAL A 583 -14.51 -6.99 -28.19
C VAL A 583 -14.03 -5.76 -27.41
N GLU A 584 -14.96 -4.96 -26.90
CA GLU A 584 -14.62 -3.69 -26.28
C GLU A 584 -13.91 -3.89 -24.93
N GLY A 585 -14.33 -4.86 -24.12
CA GLY A 585 -13.63 -5.24 -22.89
C GLY A 585 -12.18 -5.67 -23.13
N ALA A 586 -11.90 -6.40 -24.21
CA ALA A 586 -10.55 -6.81 -24.54
C ALA A 586 -9.69 -5.67 -25.11
N ARG A 587 -10.27 -4.77 -25.91
CA ARG A 587 -9.62 -3.50 -26.32
C ARG A 587 -9.21 -2.66 -25.10
N MET A 588 -10.05 -2.59 -24.06
CA MET A 588 -9.70 -1.90 -22.82
C MET A 588 -8.59 -2.61 -22.04
N ALA A 589 -8.57 -3.95 -22.02
CA ALA A 589 -7.46 -4.72 -21.45
C ALA A 589 -6.14 -4.49 -22.21
N LEU A 590 -6.19 -4.44 -23.55
CA LEU A 590 -5.04 -4.12 -24.41
C LEU A 590 -4.52 -2.70 -24.15
N LEU A 591 -5.41 -1.70 -24.10
CA LEU A 591 -5.08 -0.32 -23.74
C LEU A 591 -4.44 -0.25 -22.34
N GLY A 592 -4.98 -0.97 -21.36
CA GLY A 592 -4.40 -1.10 -20.02
C GLY A 592 -2.99 -1.69 -20.03
N LEU A 593 -2.75 -2.76 -20.80
CA LEU A 593 -1.44 -3.37 -20.96
C LEU A 593 -0.42 -2.35 -21.50
N TYR A 594 -0.72 -1.68 -22.62
CA TYR A 594 0.21 -0.67 -23.17
C TYR A 594 0.42 0.53 -22.23
N ALA A 595 -0.61 0.99 -21.52
CA ALA A 595 -0.45 2.04 -20.51
C ALA A 595 0.55 1.63 -19.41
N THR A 596 0.45 0.41 -18.88
CA THR A 596 1.41 -0.08 -17.86
C THR A 596 2.83 -0.24 -18.40
N LEU A 597 3.01 -0.72 -19.63
CA LEU A 597 4.32 -0.82 -20.29
C LEU A 597 4.97 0.56 -20.50
N PHE A 598 4.23 1.55 -21.01
CA PHE A 598 4.75 2.91 -21.21
C PHE A 598 5.02 3.63 -19.88
N MET A 599 4.20 3.41 -18.84
CA MET A 599 4.43 3.94 -17.49
C MET A 599 5.72 3.38 -16.88
N LEU A 600 5.96 2.09 -17.03
CA LEU A 600 7.17 1.43 -16.53
C LEU A 600 8.43 1.95 -17.22
N ILE A 601 8.41 2.04 -18.56
CA ILE A 601 9.49 2.64 -19.36
C ILE A 601 9.76 4.10 -18.96
N ALA A 602 8.71 4.89 -18.75
CA ALA A 602 8.82 6.28 -18.31
C ALA A 602 9.48 6.41 -16.92
N LEU A 603 9.08 5.58 -15.96
CA LEU A 603 9.63 5.56 -14.61
C LEU A 603 11.10 5.13 -14.59
N GLU A 604 11.48 4.11 -15.35
CA GLU A 604 12.86 3.61 -15.42
C GLU A 604 13.82 4.64 -16.03
N ILE A 605 13.43 5.23 -17.17
CA ILE A 605 14.21 6.32 -17.78
C ILE A 605 14.36 7.50 -16.81
N LYS A 606 13.31 7.81 -16.03
CA LYS A 606 13.37 8.87 -15.01
C LYS A 606 14.34 8.53 -13.88
N PHE A 607 14.37 7.27 -13.46
CA PHE A 607 15.26 6.76 -12.42
C PHE A 607 16.73 6.81 -12.86
N GLU A 608 17.06 6.32 -14.06
CA GLU A 608 18.45 6.30 -14.53
C GLU A 608 18.98 7.68 -14.96
N LEU A 609 18.14 8.57 -15.49
CA LEU A 609 18.55 9.97 -15.66
C LEU A 609 18.89 10.62 -14.31
N ALA A 610 18.16 10.29 -13.24
CA ALA A 610 18.47 10.77 -11.88
C ALA A 610 19.69 10.09 -11.25
N SER A 611 19.98 8.81 -11.57
CA SER A 611 21.16 8.09 -11.09
C SER A 611 22.45 8.70 -11.66
N LEU A 612 22.48 8.92 -12.98
CA LEU A 612 23.61 9.50 -13.73
C LEU A 612 23.91 10.94 -13.29
N MET A 613 22.88 11.75 -12.98
CA MET A 613 23.07 13.09 -12.42
C MET A 613 23.67 13.06 -11.01
N ARG A 614 23.38 12.01 -10.21
CA ARG A 614 23.87 11.89 -8.83
C ARG A 614 25.31 11.40 -8.75
N GLU A 615 25.68 10.38 -9.52
CA GLU A 615 27.06 9.86 -9.56
C GLU A 615 28.06 10.95 -9.98
N LYS A 616 27.66 11.80 -10.93
CA LYS A 616 28.47 12.91 -11.44
C LYS A 616 28.56 14.13 -10.50
N ALA A 617 27.73 14.18 -9.45
CA ALA A 617 27.76 15.24 -8.45
C ALA A 617 28.80 14.99 -7.32
N THR A 618 29.27 13.75 -7.16
CA THR A 618 30.40 13.40 -6.28
C THR A 618 31.73 13.56 -7.03
N PRO A 619 32.58 14.56 -6.71
CA PRO A 619 33.91 14.65 -7.32
C PRO A 619 34.78 13.48 -6.84
N THR A 620 35.44 12.79 -7.78
CA THR A 620 36.36 11.68 -7.47
C THR A 620 37.54 12.17 -6.65
N SER A 621 37.58 11.78 -5.38
CA SER A 621 38.56 12.24 -4.39
C SER A 621 39.90 11.51 -4.51
N SER A 622 40.67 11.82 -5.56
CA SER A 622 42.03 11.29 -5.78
C SER A 622 43.11 12.37 -5.60
N GLY A 623 43.48 12.63 -4.34
CA GLY A 623 44.83 13.07 -3.96
C GLY A 623 45.29 14.50 -4.29
N LEU A 624 44.75 15.53 -3.61
CA LEU A 624 45.53 16.64 -3.02
C LEU A 624 44.63 17.53 -2.12
N PRO A 625 45.11 18.10 -0.99
CA PRO A 625 44.30 18.99 -0.15
C PRO A 625 44.43 20.49 -0.57
N PRO A 626 43.35 21.15 -1.02
CA PRO A 626 43.40 22.57 -1.36
C PRO A 626 43.28 23.46 -0.11
N LYS A 627 44.38 24.10 0.30
CA LYS A 627 44.30 25.24 1.23
C LYS A 627 43.59 26.42 0.55
N THR A 628 42.66 27.03 1.29
CA THR A 628 42.20 28.44 1.18
C THR A 628 41.84 29.00 -0.21
N ARG A 629 40.54 29.17 -0.50
CA ARG A 629 40.07 30.35 -1.26
C ARG A 629 38.58 30.69 -1.02
N LEU A 630 38.35 31.68 -0.16
CA LEU A 630 37.05 32.39 -0.02
C LEU A 630 36.79 33.25 -1.27
N MET A 631 36.37 32.65 -2.39
CA MET A 631 36.02 33.45 -3.59
C MET A 631 35.05 32.80 -4.59
N HIS A 632 34.49 31.61 -4.32
CA HIS A 632 33.72 30.88 -5.34
C HIS A 632 32.24 31.31 -5.52
N GLN A 633 31.71 32.16 -4.63
CA GLN A 633 30.29 32.56 -4.60
C GLN A 633 29.92 33.65 -5.63
N ARG A 634 30.45 33.60 -6.88
CA ARG A 634 30.07 34.57 -7.94
C ARG A 634 30.05 34.07 -9.39
N ARG A 635 29.97 32.74 -9.64
CA ARG A 635 29.70 32.18 -10.99
C ARG A 635 28.75 30.98 -10.96
N SER A 636 27.47 31.24 -10.70
CA SER A 636 26.37 30.26 -10.74
C SER A 636 25.58 30.22 -12.07
N HIS A 637 26.02 30.96 -13.11
CA HIS A 637 25.21 31.25 -14.31
C HIS A 637 25.67 30.59 -15.63
N VAL A 638 26.69 29.73 -15.64
CA VAL A 638 27.23 29.11 -16.88
C VAL A 638 27.17 27.57 -16.88
N ALA A 639 26.79 26.97 -15.74
CA ALA A 639 26.86 25.53 -15.49
C ALA A 639 25.92 24.57 -16.27
N PRO A 640 24.82 24.96 -16.96
CA PRO A 640 24.04 23.97 -17.73
C PRO A 640 24.68 23.66 -19.09
N SER A 641 25.33 24.64 -19.73
CA SER A 641 25.76 24.57 -21.14
C SER A 641 26.75 23.45 -21.46
N PHE A 642 27.69 23.18 -20.55
CA PHE A 642 28.75 22.17 -20.74
C PHE A 642 28.28 20.74 -20.43
N THR A 643 27.18 20.59 -19.69
CA THR A 643 26.60 19.28 -19.34
C THR A 643 25.80 18.71 -20.51
N ILE A 644 25.00 19.58 -21.17
CA ILE A 644 24.17 19.22 -22.34
C ILE A 644 25.05 18.75 -23.50
N LYS A 645 26.13 19.46 -23.83
CA LYS A 645 27.08 19.14 -24.92
C LYS A 645 27.87 17.83 -24.78
N ARG A 646 27.72 17.10 -23.66
CA ARG A 646 28.29 15.75 -23.50
C ARG A 646 27.24 14.65 -23.33
N LEU A 647 26.06 14.97 -22.76
CA LEU A 647 24.89 14.09 -22.84
C LEU A 647 24.45 13.86 -24.30
N SER A 648 24.64 14.87 -25.16
CA SER A 648 24.33 14.81 -26.60
C SER A 648 25.12 13.79 -27.42
N ILE A 649 26.12 13.09 -26.84
CA ILE A 649 27.00 12.15 -27.55
C ILE A 649 26.66 10.68 -27.22
N GLU A 650 26.17 10.39 -26.01
CA GLU A 650 25.92 9.00 -25.55
C GLU A 650 24.49 8.75 -25.05
N GLY A 651 23.75 9.79 -24.61
CA GLY A 651 22.45 9.66 -23.92
C GLY A 651 21.30 10.49 -24.49
N ALA A 652 21.49 11.18 -25.62
CA ALA A 652 20.52 12.13 -26.18
C ALA A 652 19.10 11.58 -26.41
N TRP A 653 18.98 10.28 -26.68
CA TRP A 653 17.71 9.60 -26.97
C TRP A 653 16.87 9.30 -25.71
N MET A 654 17.49 9.20 -24.52
CA MET A 654 16.79 8.80 -23.29
C MET A 654 15.69 9.80 -22.87
N PRO A 655 15.95 11.13 -22.78
CA PRO A 655 14.92 12.11 -22.47
C PRO A 655 13.75 12.08 -23.47
N ALA A 656 14.05 11.98 -24.77
CA ALA A 656 13.07 11.95 -25.84
C ALA A 656 12.16 10.71 -25.76
N VAL A 657 12.72 9.51 -25.58
CA VAL A 657 11.94 8.27 -25.42
C VAL A 657 11.08 8.32 -24.16
N GLY A 658 11.61 8.83 -23.03
CA GLY A 658 10.81 9.03 -21.81
C GLY A 658 9.67 10.04 -21.99
N ASN A 659 9.88 11.09 -22.79
CA ASN A 659 8.84 12.07 -23.11
C ASN A 659 7.74 11.49 -24.02
N VAL A 660 8.09 10.66 -24.99
CA VAL A 660 7.10 9.94 -25.81
C VAL A 660 6.34 8.89 -24.99
N ALA A 661 7.02 8.12 -24.15
CA ALA A 661 6.39 7.12 -23.29
C ALA A 661 5.41 7.74 -22.28
N THR A 662 5.78 8.85 -21.63
CA THR A 662 4.89 9.58 -20.70
C THR A 662 3.67 10.17 -21.41
N ALA A 663 3.85 10.76 -22.61
CA ALA A 663 2.75 11.30 -23.41
C ALA A 663 1.78 10.20 -23.89
N LEU A 664 2.30 9.06 -24.38
CA LEU A 664 1.49 7.91 -24.79
C LEU A 664 0.73 7.29 -23.61
N CYS A 665 1.41 7.09 -22.47
CA CYS A 665 0.76 6.60 -21.25
C CYS A 665 -0.39 7.52 -20.81
N PHE A 666 -0.16 8.83 -20.77
CA PHE A 666 -1.19 9.80 -20.38
C PHE A 666 -2.36 9.79 -21.36
N GLY A 667 -2.10 9.77 -22.67
CA GLY A 667 -3.13 9.70 -23.71
C GLY A 667 -3.97 8.42 -23.66
N ILE A 668 -3.35 7.25 -23.51
CA ILE A 668 -4.06 5.98 -23.38
C ILE A 668 -4.91 5.94 -22.11
N CYS A 669 -4.41 6.46 -20.99
CA CYS A 669 -5.20 6.54 -19.76
C CYS A 669 -6.35 7.57 -19.84
N LEU A 670 -6.26 8.61 -20.67
CA LEU A 670 -7.41 9.47 -20.96
C LEU A 670 -8.49 8.73 -21.78
N ILE A 671 -8.09 7.91 -22.75
CA ILE A 671 -9.03 7.05 -23.51
C ILE A 671 -9.73 6.07 -22.55
N LEU A 672 -8.97 5.39 -21.68
CA LEU A 672 -9.51 4.51 -20.64
C LEU A 672 -10.43 5.25 -19.66
N ASN A 673 -10.15 6.51 -19.33
CA ASN A 673 -11.05 7.30 -18.47
C ASN A 673 -12.40 7.58 -19.15
N ILE A 674 -12.38 7.87 -20.45
CA ILE A 674 -13.59 8.12 -21.24
C ILE A 674 -14.44 6.85 -21.31
N SER A 675 -13.85 5.71 -21.67
CA SER A 675 -14.58 4.44 -21.85
C SER A 675 -15.04 3.78 -20.54
N LEU A 676 -14.19 3.74 -19.50
CA LEU A 676 -14.51 3.03 -18.26
C LEU A 676 -15.32 3.85 -17.25
N THR A 677 -15.34 5.19 -17.36
CA THR A 677 -15.99 6.06 -16.36
C THR A 677 -16.91 7.15 -16.95
N GLY A 678 -17.13 7.16 -18.27
CA GLY A 678 -17.86 8.25 -18.94
C GLY A 678 -17.13 9.60 -18.89
N GLY A 679 -15.79 9.58 -18.77
CA GLY A 679 -14.93 10.77 -18.76
C GLY A 679 -14.86 11.50 -17.41
N SER A 680 -14.90 10.78 -16.28
CA SER A 680 -15.01 11.33 -14.93
C SER A 680 -14.09 12.53 -14.65
N ASN A 681 -14.71 13.64 -14.22
CA ASN A 681 -14.04 14.88 -13.80
C ASN A 681 -13.05 14.71 -12.64
N ARG A 682 -13.14 13.60 -11.89
CA ARG A 682 -12.26 13.34 -10.74
C ARG A 682 -10.96 12.66 -11.17
N ALA A 683 -11.00 11.83 -12.21
CA ALA A 683 -9.85 11.02 -12.64
C ALA A 683 -8.68 11.87 -13.16
N ILE A 684 -8.94 13.02 -13.79
CA ILE A 684 -7.89 13.91 -14.30
C ILE A 684 -6.93 14.40 -13.20
N PHE A 685 -7.40 14.56 -11.97
CA PHE A 685 -6.56 14.96 -10.83
C PHE A 685 -5.62 13.84 -10.37
N PHE A 686 -5.99 12.57 -10.55
CA PHE A 686 -5.12 11.41 -10.34
C PHE A 686 -4.19 11.15 -11.52
N LEU A 687 -4.60 11.52 -12.74
CA LEU A 687 -3.88 11.20 -13.97
C LEU A 687 -2.85 12.26 -14.40
N ALA A 688 -3.15 13.55 -14.26
CA ALA A 688 -2.24 14.62 -14.64
C ALA A 688 -0.86 14.59 -13.92
N PRO A 689 -0.71 14.08 -12.68
CA PRO A 689 0.58 13.84 -12.05
C PRO A 689 1.56 12.93 -12.83
N ILE A 690 1.09 12.09 -13.76
CA ILE A 690 1.96 11.30 -14.65
C ILE A 690 2.91 12.22 -15.46
N LEU A 691 2.46 13.43 -15.81
CA LEU A 691 3.26 14.41 -16.55
C LEU A 691 4.45 14.96 -15.73
N LEU A 692 4.53 14.74 -14.41
CA LEU A 692 5.71 15.05 -13.59
C LEU A 692 6.93 14.15 -13.89
N LEU A 693 6.73 13.09 -14.69
CA LEU A 693 7.78 12.23 -15.21
C LEU A 693 8.47 12.83 -16.46
N LEU A 694 7.87 13.83 -17.13
CA LEU A 694 8.48 14.52 -18.29
C LEU A 694 9.91 15.01 -18.00
N ASN A 695 10.79 14.80 -18.96
CA ASN A 695 12.21 15.13 -18.95
C ASN A 695 12.51 16.40 -19.76
N GLN A 696 13.56 17.09 -19.35
CA GLN A 696 14.15 18.18 -20.13
C GLN A 696 14.89 17.58 -21.33
N ASP A 697 14.51 18.01 -22.52
CA ASP A 697 15.09 17.56 -23.79
C ASP A 697 15.29 18.78 -24.70
N SER A 698 16.44 18.86 -25.37
CA SER A 698 16.72 19.94 -26.33
C SER A 698 15.85 19.84 -27.59
N ASN A 699 15.29 18.67 -27.89
CA ASN A 699 14.67 18.39 -29.18
C ASN A 699 13.14 18.57 -29.12
N ILE A 700 12.47 17.97 -28.13
CA ILE A 700 11.00 18.05 -27.98
C ILE A 700 10.58 19.19 -27.03
N THR A 701 11.34 19.45 -25.96
CA THR A 701 10.94 20.34 -24.86
C THR A 701 11.95 21.46 -24.62
N SER A 702 12.47 22.06 -25.70
CA SER A 702 13.59 23.02 -25.71
C SER A 702 13.44 24.26 -24.81
N GLY A 703 12.20 24.64 -24.44
CA GLY A 703 11.92 25.72 -23.49
C GLY A 703 11.85 25.31 -22.01
N PHE A 704 11.73 24.02 -21.69
CA PHE A 704 11.43 23.54 -20.33
C PHE A 704 12.66 23.55 -19.41
N GLY A 705 12.62 24.39 -18.38
CA GLY A 705 13.57 24.37 -17.26
C GLY A 705 12.99 23.79 -15.95
N ASP A 706 13.85 23.53 -14.96
CA ASP A 706 13.47 22.97 -13.63
C ASP A 706 12.30 23.70 -12.96
N ARG A 707 12.18 25.02 -13.19
CA ARG A 707 11.10 25.86 -12.64
C ARG A 707 9.72 25.45 -13.17
N GLN A 708 9.63 25.12 -14.45
CA GLN A 708 8.37 24.88 -15.17
C GLN A 708 7.83 23.45 -15.00
N ARG A 709 8.44 22.63 -14.14
CA ARG A 709 8.09 21.21 -13.95
C ARG A 709 6.60 20.94 -13.71
N TYR A 710 5.88 21.88 -13.11
CA TYR A 710 4.45 21.74 -12.77
C TYR A 710 3.50 22.26 -13.85
N PHE A 711 3.98 23.05 -14.83
CA PHE A 711 3.17 23.63 -15.90
C PHE A 711 2.40 22.59 -16.74
N PRO A 712 2.99 21.43 -17.14
CA PRO A 712 2.24 20.41 -17.89
C PRO A 712 1.04 19.86 -17.11
N VAL A 713 1.14 19.76 -15.78
CA VAL A 713 0.08 19.25 -14.92
C VAL A 713 -1.08 20.24 -14.84
N THR A 714 -0.79 21.54 -14.64
CA THR A 714 -1.82 22.59 -14.54
C THR A 714 -2.49 22.82 -15.88
N LEU A 715 -1.71 22.80 -16.97
CA LEU A 715 -2.21 22.89 -18.35
C LEU A 715 -3.09 21.69 -18.71
N ALA A 716 -2.72 20.47 -18.34
CA ALA A 716 -3.51 19.28 -18.63
C ALA A 716 -4.83 19.23 -17.85
N ILE A 717 -4.84 19.60 -16.57
CA ILE A 717 -6.08 19.66 -15.77
C ILE A 717 -7.02 20.73 -16.33
N SER A 718 -6.52 21.96 -16.53
CA SER A 718 -7.35 23.05 -17.06
C SER A 718 -7.83 22.77 -18.49
N GLY A 719 -6.95 22.30 -19.38
CA GLY A 719 -7.29 21.92 -20.75
C GLY A 719 -8.32 20.79 -20.84
N TYR A 720 -8.16 19.72 -20.07
CA TYR A 720 -9.14 18.62 -20.02
C TYR A 720 -10.51 19.10 -19.53
N LEU A 721 -10.56 19.86 -18.43
CA LEU A 721 -11.82 20.36 -17.88
C LEU A 721 -12.54 21.34 -18.83
N VAL A 722 -11.79 22.14 -19.60
CA VAL A 722 -12.36 23.04 -20.62
C VAL A 722 -12.88 22.25 -21.82
N LEU A 723 -12.10 21.32 -22.37
CA LEU A 723 -12.52 20.48 -23.49
C LEU A 723 -13.73 19.60 -23.13
N PHE A 724 -13.74 19.03 -21.93
CA PHE A 724 -14.85 18.22 -21.44
C PHE A 724 -16.08 19.06 -21.07
N ALA A 725 -15.91 20.30 -20.61
CA ALA A 725 -17.01 21.25 -20.48
C ALA A 725 -17.63 21.60 -21.84
N LEU A 726 -16.82 21.87 -22.87
CA LEU A 726 -17.32 22.11 -24.22
C LEU A 726 -18.02 20.88 -24.80
N TYR A 727 -17.48 19.68 -24.59
CA TYR A 727 -18.12 18.42 -24.98
C TYR A 727 -19.49 18.25 -24.29
N ARG A 728 -19.58 18.45 -22.97
CA ARG A 728 -20.86 18.33 -22.23
C ARG A 728 -21.86 19.42 -22.61
N ILE A 729 -21.42 20.65 -22.93
CA ILE A 729 -22.31 21.68 -23.50
C ILE A 729 -22.85 21.24 -24.86
N PHE A 730 -22.01 20.67 -25.73
CA PHE A 730 -22.43 20.19 -27.05
C PHE A 730 -23.38 18.99 -26.98
N GLU A 731 -23.07 18.03 -26.11
CA GLU A 731 -23.87 16.82 -25.88
C GLU A 731 -25.29 17.17 -25.39
N GLU A 732 -25.42 18.03 -24.37
CA GLU A 732 -26.71 18.48 -23.85
C GLU A 732 -27.53 19.26 -24.90
N VAL A 733 -26.87 20.03 -25.77
CA VAL A 733 -27.52 20.82 -26.83
C VAL A 733 -28.03 19.96 -27.98
N TRP A 734 -27.46 18.77 -28.20
CA TRP A 734 -27.81 17.89 -29.32
C TRP A 734 -28.64 16.65 -28.94
N TYR A 735 -28.54 16.22 -27.67
CA TYR A 735 -29.19 15.01 -27.16
C TYR A 735 -29.98 15.22 -25.85
N GLY A 736 -30.07 16.45 -25.34
CA GLY A 736 -30.82 16.77 -24.12
C GLY A 736 -32.34 16.58 -24.28
N ASP A 737 -32.97 16.00 -23.27
CA ASP A 737 -34.40 15.67 -23.26
C ASP A 737 -35.29 16.93 -23.23
N VAL A 738 -36.41 16.94 -23.96
CA VAL A 738 -37.20 18.17 -24.26
C VAL A 738 -38.08 18.66 -23.10
N GLY A 739 -37.63 18.48 -21.86
CA GLY A 739 -38.32 18.87 -20.63
C GLY A 739 -38.20 20.36 -20.31
N TRP A 740 -39.33 21.06 -20.31
CA TRP A 740 -39.43 22.43 -19.77
C TRP A 740 -39.54 22.41 -18.24
N GLY A 741 -38.41 22.49 -17.53
CA GLY A 741 -38.36 22.58 -16.07
C GLY A 741 -37.44 23.69 -15.58
N LEU A 742 -37.86 24.49 -14.60
CA LEU A 742 -37.08 25.64 -14.08
C LEU A 742 -35.86 25.25 -13.21
N GLN A 743 -35.53 23.95 -13.13
CA GLN A 743 -34.44 23.40 -12.31
C GLN A 743 -33.56 22.37 -13.05
N ILE A 744 -33.87 22.03 -14.31
CA ILE A 744 -33.11 21.10 -15.15
C ILE A 744 -32.97 21.77 -16.53
N GLY A 745 -31.82 21.65 -17.18
CA GLY A 745 -31.56 22.32 -18.45
C GLY A 745 -32.41 21.76 -19.59
N GLY A 746 -33.41 22.51 -20.05
CA GLY A 746 -34.10 22.18 -21.30
C GLY A 746 -33.21 22.48 -22.52
N PRO A 747 -33.27 21.66 -23.59
CA PRO A 747 -32.46 21.85 -24.79
C PRO A 747 -32.79 23.18 -25.46
N GLY A 748 -31.79 24.03 -25.63
CA GLY A 748 -31.96 25.33 -26.25
C GLY A 748 -30.73 26.21 -26.25
N TRP A 749 -30.70 27.14 -27.21
CA TRP A 749 -29.61 28.10 -27.41
C TRP A 749 -29.28 28.91 -26.14
N LEU A 750 -30.27 29.20 -25.30
CA LEU A 750 -30.07 29.91 -24.03
C LEU A 750 -29.25 29.11 -23.01
N PHE A 751 -29.42 27.79 -22.93
CA PHE A 751 -28.60 26.92 -22.06
C PHE A 751 -27.15 26.90 -22.57
N ALA A 752 -26.97 26.77 -23.89
CA ALA A 752 -25.67 26.80 -24.55
C ALA A 752 -24.94 28.12 -24.27
N VAL A 753 -25.59 29.26 -24.56
CA VAL A 753 -25.02 30.60 -24.36
C VAL A 753 -24.74 30.88 -22.89
N LYS A 754 -25.62 30.48 -21.95
CA LYS A 754 -25.37 30.66 -20.51
C LYS A 754 -24.13 29.92 -20.06
N ASN A 755 -24.05 28.61 -20.32
CA ASN A 755 -22.93 27.79 -19.83
C ASN A 755 -21.63 28.06 -20.60
N LEU A 756 -21.68 28.44 -21.89
CA LEU A 756 -20.52 28.92 -22.65
C LEU A 756 -20.00 30.26 -22.12
N ALA A 757 -20.88 31.23 -21.84
CA ALA A 757 -20.48 32.52 -21.28
C ALA A 757 -19.83 32.35 -19.90
N LEU A 758 -20.41 31.52 -19.03
CA LEU A 758 -19.85 31.22 -17.71
C LEU A 758 -18.52 30.45 -17.80
N LEU A 759 -18.34 29.57 -18.78
CA LEU A 759 -17.06 28.91 -19.08
C LEU A 759 -15.99 29.93 -19.52
N LEU A 760 -16.30 30.76 -20.53
CA LEU A 760 -15.40 31.83 -21.02
C LEU A 760 -14.97 32.78 -19.90
N LEU A 761 -15.89 33.06 -18.98
CA LEU A 761 -15.70 33.96 -17.84
C LEU A 761 -14.83 33.35 -16.72
N ALA A 762 -14.67 32.03 -16.67
CA ALA A 762 -13.70 31.34 -15.80
C ALA A 762 -12.28 31.20 -16.42
N LEU A 763 -12.16 31.17 -17.76
CA LEU A 763 -10.88 30.95 -18.46
C LEU A 763 -9.73 31.90 -18.07
N PRO A 764 -9.93 33.22 -17.80
CA PRO A 764 -8.82 34.14 -17.55
C PRO A 764 -7.91 33.69 -16.41
N ASN A 765 -8.46 33.16 -15.30
CA ASN A 765 -7.65 32.70 -14.17
C ASN A 765 -6.75 31.51 -14.54
N HIS A 766 -7.23 30.59 -15.38
CA HIS A 766 -6.45 29.45 -15.85
C HIS A 766 -5.34 29.85 -16.81
N ILE A 767 -5.62 30.80 -17.71
CA ILE A 767 -4.63 31.36 -18.64
C ILE A 767 -3.54 32.10 -17.86
N LEU A 768 -3.92 32.99 -16.93
CA LEU A 768 -2.98 33.78 -16.14
C LEU A 768 -2.15 32.91 -15.18
N PHE A 769 -2.75 31.89 -14.57
CA PHE A 769 -2.02 30.95 -13.72
C PHE A 769 -1.03 30.10 -14.53
N ASN A 770 -1.43 29.57 -15.69
CA ASN A 770 -0.52 28.81 -16.56
C ASN A 770 0.63 29.69 -17.09
N GLN A 771 0.39 30.97 -17.42
CA GLN A 771 1.45 31.93 -17.74
C GLN A 771 2.39 32.18 -16.54
N PHE A 772 1.84 32.36 -15.34
CA PHE A 772 2.63 32.51 -14.11
C PHE A 772 3.49 31.27 -13.82
N MET A 773 2.97 30.06 -14.05
CA MET A 773 3.69 28.79 -13.92
C MET A 773 4.73 28.56 -15.04
N TRP A 774 4.66 29.30 -16.15
CA TRP A 774 5.66 29.28 -17.21
C TRP A 774 6.82 30.25 -16.93
N ASP A 775 6.52 31.53 -16.69
CA ASP A 775 7.53 32.59 -16.58
C ASP A 775 8.04 32.84 -15.15
N PHE A 776 7.24 32.51 -14.12
CA PHE A 776 7.44 32.91 -12.72
C PHE A 776 7.55 34.43 -12.49
N VAL A 777 7.27 35.24 -13.51
CA VAL A 777 7.22 36.70 -13.42
C VAL A 777 6.00 37.14 -12.62
N LYS A 778 6.18 38.12 -11.73
CA LYS A 778 5.06 38.67 -10.96
C LYS A 778 4.08 39.40 -11.89
N GLN A 779 2.87 38.88 -11.99
CA GLN A 779 1.72 39.61 -12.54
C GLN A 779 1.21 40.68 -11.54
N THR A 780 0.58 41.73 -12.05
CA THR A 780 0.08 42.86 -11.25
C THR A 780 -1.04 42.46 -10.30
N ASP A 781 -0.92 42.82 -9.01
CA ASP A 781 -1.86 42.39 -7.96
C ASP A 781 -3.32 42.83 -8.24
N VAL A 782 -3.51 43.96 -8.94
CA VAL A 782 -4.82 44.49 -9.38
C VAL A 782 -5.53 43.52 -10.34
N MET A 783 -4.78 42.88 -11.24
CA MET A 783 -5.34 42.00 -12.27
C MET A 783 -5.84 40.70 -11.66
N LEU A 784 -5.10 40.16 -10.70
CA LEU A 784 -5.49 38.99 -9.90
C LEU A 784 -6.70 39.31 -8.99
N LEU A 785 -6.75 40.50 -8.41
CA LEU A 785 -7.91 40.98 -7.63
C LEU A 785 -9.17 41.12 -8.49
N LEU A 786 -9.03 41.47 -9.77
CA LEU A 786 -10.15 41.59 -10.72
C LEU A 786 -10.66 40.22 -11.20
N THR A 787 -9.77 39.24 -11.44
CA THR A 787 -10.17 37.93 -11.97
C THR A 787 -10.65 36.95 -10.89
N LEU A 788 -10.28 37.12 -9.62
CA LEU A 788 -10.78 36.28 -8.52
C LEU A 788 -12.32 36.27 -8.37
N PRO A 789 -13.03 37.42 -8.24
CA PRO A 789 -14.49 37.46 -8.14
C PRO A 789 -15.19 37.00 -9.43
N LEU A 790 -14.49 37.09 -10.57
CA LEU A 790 -15.00 36.64 -11.87
C LEU A 790 -15.34 35.14 -11.88
N ASN A 791 -14.70 34.31 -11.05
CA ASN A 791 -15.08 32.89 -10.95
C ASN A 791 -16.41 32.65 -10.20
N LEU A 792 -16.93 33.60 -9.42
CA LEU A 792 -18.09 33.37 -8.55
C LEU A 792 -19.39 33.06 -9.33
N PRO A 793 -19.74 33.79 -10.42
CA PRO A 793 -20.84 33.39 -11.31
C PRO A 793 -20.66 31.97 -11.88
N SER A 794 -19.43 31.59 -12.25
CA SER A 794 -19.10 30.25 -12.76
C SER A 794 -19.29 29.13 -11.72
N ILE A 795 -19.25 29.45 -10.42
CA ILE A 795 -19.46 28.49 -9.32
C ILE A 795 -20.96 28.39 -8.97
N VAL A 796 -21.69 29.50 -9.03
CA VAL A 796 -23.08 29.60 -8.51
C VAL A 796 -24.16 29.39 -9.58
N MET A 797 -23.97 29.89 -10.81
CA MET A 797 -25.03 29.97 -11.84
C MET A 797 -24.92 28.94 -12.98
N THR A 798 -23.84 28.16 -13.01
CA THR A 798 -23.63 27.08 -13.99
C THR A 798 -24.44 25.85 -13.61
N ASP A 799 -25.00 25.16 -14.60
CA ASP A 799 -25.73 23.90 -14.36
C ASP A 799 -24.74 22.73 -14.37
N ILE A 800 -23.72 22.82 -15.21
CA ILE A 800 -22.78 21.74 -15.50
C ILE A 800 -21.65 21.71 -14.45
N ILE A 801 -21.51 20.55 -13.81
CA ILE A 801 -20.55 20.29 -12.71
C ILE A 801 -19.09 20.56 -13.15
N THR A 802 -18.75 20.35 -14.43
CA THR A 802 -17.43 20.66 -15.00
C THR A 802 -17.04 22.12 -14.79
N VAL A 803 -17.96 23.04 -15.08
CA VAL A 803 -17.74 24.49 -15.04
C VAL A 803 -17.74 25.01 -13.60
N ARG A 804 -18.50 24.39 -12.69
CA ARG A 804 -18.38 24.61 -11.23
C ARG A 804 -16.99 24.23 -10.72
N VAL A 805 -16.48 23.04 -11.09
CA VAL A 805 -15.14 22.57 -10.71
C VAL A 805 -14.05 23.48 -11.31
N LEU A 806 -14.19 23.90 -12.56
CA LEU A 806 -13.25 24.82 -13.21
C LEU A 806 -13.23 26.21 -12.53
N GLY A 807 -14.38 26.73 -12.12
CA GLY A 807 -14.48 27.98 -11.36
C GLY A 807 -13.83 27.89 -9.97
N LEU A 808 -14.07 26.80 -9.23
CA LEU A 808 -13.42 26.52 -7.95
C LEU A 808 -11.90 26.36 -8.10
N LEU A 809 -11.44 25.69 -9.17
CA LEU A 809 -10.01 25.57 -9.47
C LEU A 809 -9.40 26.94 -9.81
N GLY A 810 -10.15 27.82 -10.50
CA GLY A 810 -9.74 29.19 -10.81
C GLY A 810 -9.56 30.08 -9.58
N THR A 811 -10.44 29.98 -8.57
CA THR A 811 -10.24 30.72 -7.30
C THR A 811 -9.02 30.20 -6.55
N ILE A 812 -8.83 28.88 -6.46
CA ILE A 812 -7.64 28.26 -5.83
C ILE A 812 -6.35 28.71 -6.53
N TYR A 813 -6.32 28.73 -7.87
CA TYR A 813 -5.17 29.18 -8.66
C TYR A 813 -4.84 30.66 -8.41
N SER A 814 -5.83 31.56 -8.41
CA SER A 814 -5.61 32.97 -8.07
C SER A 814 -5.07 33.16 -6.65
N LEU A 815 -5.62 32.45 -5.66
CA LEU A 815 -5.15 32.48 -4.26
C LEU A 815 -3.72 31.94 -4.13
N ALA A 816 -3.39 30.85 -4.81
CA ALA A 816 -2.06 30.27 -4.85
C ALA A 816 -1.03 31.27 -5.38
N GLN A 817 -1.31 31.86 -6.54
CA GLN A 817 -0.45 32.84 -7.19
C GLN A 817 -0.23 34.09 -6.33
N TYR A 818 -1.27 34.60 -5.67
CA TYR A 818 -1.15 35.72 -4.73
C TYR A 818 -0.24 35.39 -3.53
N LEU A 819 -0.39 34.20 -2.94
CA LEU A 819 0.44 33.77 -1.81
C LEU A 819 1.91 33.57 -2.21
N ILE A 820 2.18 32.92 -3.35
CA ILE A 820 3.54 32.74 -3.90
C ILE A 820 4.19 34.12 -4.17
N SER A 821 3.45 35.02 -4.84
CA SER A 821 3.89 36.40 -5.13
C SER A 821 4.25 37.17 -3.84
N ARG A 822 3.36 37.14 -2.85
CA ARG A 822 3.55 37.82 -1.55
C ARG A 822 4.77 37.28 -0.80
N GLN A 823 5.02 35.98 -0.86
CA GLN A 823 6.16 35.37 -0.18
C GLN A 823 7.49 35.58 -0.89
N ASN A 824 7.53 35.53 -2.22
CA ASN A 824 8.73 35.89 -2.97
C ASN A 824 9.14 37.34 -2.66
N LYS A 825 8.17 38.25 -2.47
CA LYS A 825 8.43 39.61 -1.95
C LYS A 825 9.02 39.57 -0.53
N ILE A 826 8.43 38.82 0.41
CA ILE A 826 8.93 38.73 1.81
C ILE A 826 10.32 38.08 1.89
N ALA A 827 10.62 37.10 1.04
CA ALA A 827 11.94 36.48 0.97
C ALA A 827 12.99 37.44 0.38
N GLY A 828 12.64 38.19 -0.67
CA GLY A 828 13.49 39.25 -1.22
C GLY A 828 13.78 40.36 -0.21
N MET A 829 12.75 40.84 0.51
CA MET A 829 12.88 41.83 1.60
C MET A 829 13.55 41.28 2.89
N LYS A 830 14.03 40.04 2.88
CA LYS A 830 14.89 39.44 3.92
C LYS A 830 16.31 39.15 3.42
N TYR A 831 16.60 39.46 2.15
CA TYR A 831 17.88 39.26 1.49
C TYR A 831 18.56 40.60 1.11
N ILE A 832 17.75 41.66 1.04
CA ILE A 832 18.15 43.07 1.12
C ILE A 832 18.21 43.44 2.61
#